data_AF-A0A9C9KZJ9-F1
#
_entry.id   AF-A0A9C9KZJ9-F1
#
_cell.length_a   1.000
_cell.length_b   1.000
_cell.length_c   1.000
_cell.angle_alpha   90.00
_cell.angle_beta   90.00
_cell.angle_gamma   90.00
#
_symmetry.space_group_name_H-M   'P 1'
#
loop_
_entity.id
_entity.type
_entity.pdbx_description
1 polymer ?
#
loop_
_entity_poly.entity_id
_entity_poly.type
_entity_poly.pdbx_seq_one_letter_code
_entity_poly.pdbx_strand_id
1 'polypeptide(L)'
;MAVGDFITQFAIKPGTHTQSIYIPEDNRPEHFYIHVSGQPIERRSDFGVKGVQGILGERPAKYVPFKVAIYDEPLTNQLKRKARNAGADPGNVKPVYNWVYRPEMQFSLFDLEQQRIKLQKNDGTSQVIDLTGDPSKSASGESIIAQLTGNTLDYAELLYDLTGPAFEELARFSDDRQLVFSIGGEEALATLSPGGTVRFENGVHLNSLDDIDLLSIRLYQANDAANVLWQYNLSGVYAYYKIPHVVRWLKKTESSPVDNKEFRILGGMRVRFEYAPEPDEKEILKYEWRFKNAGSSKNTGRFKQGFEFSSPELIVANVDSDTVYWEPNDWRADHDIKGTLKITYIDNKGAQKTRTRTFKVSSRVLAPKAPGSELQGTDVAMLEELLWQLGLSPQKGSPGSEGARIKSDRGKNRRGINLGQTKVCGNRDADKRSVFYSGWANCANGEVSLEVMVRRYQARRNATSANKGGNKVTGALLNQASASVDDATLGNLKKDWSAYSKAYNELSGSGVILAEDTQMKQWIKDAVEIWDKGKGIRVPVNTYTEATHAGILRLAGVTADKTNTRNIFLRNWITHESTYHWGNNIKNNQPSPYRMTEGGADEHGSLSFSQLLYGHRYGLTPCAAHAEAGLNLYHPGDNVKTFVVHTASDNGVSTGQTRCKGMMYAGFIEDSLRKQFSVDTAAIDASAGDVNDLRGYYHRAGSVTVTGSREDNYEALAKAVIGYNGGETYAKRYSWAKLLKYRAYDASSDRNSGGTCHSCRYSIEVRGTIFGNNLRTYIWEGGKGVDVNNNGTIDIIPADPSTTPPTPAIDESTVPWCFAYGEKEWVGGKVFSKVRSAAIGTSKKLPIGRVNCVTGGVLP
;
A
#
# COMPACT_ATOMS: atom_id res chain seq x y z
N MET A 1 -16.11 68.26 12.56
CA MET A 1 -17.43 67.61 12.43
C MET A 1 -17.36 66.74 11.20
N ALA A 2 -17.16 65.44 11.39
CA ALA A 2 -17.24 64.42 10.36
C ALA A 2 -18.42 63.51 10.72
N VAL A 3 -19.10 63.04 9.69
CA VAL A 3 -20.42 62.43 9.67
C VAL A 3 -20.32 60.98 10.16
N GLY A 4 -21.20 60.54 11.08
CA GLY A 4 -21.33 59.12 11.42
C GLY A 4 -21.66 58.71 12.87
N ASP A 5 -22.21 59.56 13.74
CA ASP A 5 -22.58 59.12 15.11
C ASP A 5 -23.88 58.29 15.12
N PHE A 6 -23.78 57.00 14.81
CA PHE A 6 -24.88 56.04 15.03
C PHE A 6 -24.78 55.45 16.43
N ILE A 7 -25.52 56.02 17.39
CA ILE A 7 -25.65 55.47 18.74
C ILE A 7 -26.84 54.51 18.75
N THR A 8 -26.58 53.21 18.86
CA THR A 8 -27.62 52.21 19.15
C THR A 8 -27.59 51.83 20.62
N GLN A 9 -28.74 51.88 21.29
CA GLN A 9 -28.90 51.43 22.67
C GLN A 9 -29.63 50.09 22.69
N PHE A 10 -29.13 49.16 23.49
CA PHE A 10 -29.79 47.88 23.75
C PHE A 10 -29.72 47.56 25.24
N ALA A 11 -30.76 46.93 25.77
CA ALA A 11 -30.80 46.51 27.16
C ALA A 11 -29.90 45.28 27.37
N ILE A 12 -28.99 45.33 28.33
CA ILE A 12 -28.21 44.16 28.75
C ILE A 12 -29.08 43.31 29.68
N LYS A 13 -29.70 42.26 29.15
CA LYS A 13 -30.48 41.29 29.94
C LYS A 13 -29.57 40.17 30.45
N PRO A 14 -29.83 39.57 31.63
CA PRO A 14 -29.12 38.36 32.06
C PRO A 14 -29.25 37.23 31.01
N GLY A 15 -28.16 36.50 30.74
CA GLY A 15 -28.11 35.41 29.75
C GLY A 15 -27.42 35.78 28.42
N THR A 16 -27.53 34.90 27.43
CA THR A 16 -26.93 35.08 26.10
C THR A 16 -27.95 35.73 25.16
N HIS A 17 -27.61 36.91 24.62
CA HIS A 17 -28.47 37.67 23.71
C HIS A 17 -27.65 38.13 22.50
N THR A 18 -28.18 37.93 21.30
CA THR A 18 -27.54 38.35 20.04
C THR A 18 -28.10 39.69 19.59
N GLN A 19 -27.23 40.62 19.23
CA GLN A 19 -27.60 41.91 18.65
C GLN A 19 -26.86 42.11 17.33
N SER A 20 -27.60 42.36 16.25
CA SER A 20 -27.03 42.72 14.95
C SER A 20 -26.83 44.23 14.87
N ILE A 21 -25.68 44.66 14.35
CA ILE A 21 -25.34 46.06 14.06
C ILE A 21 -25.15 46.16 12.54
N TYR A 22 -25.87 47.07 11.91
CA TYR A 22 -25.76 47.35 10.48
C TYR A 22 -24.95 48.64 10.28
N ILE A 23 -23.93 48.57 9.42
CA ILE A 23 -23.11 49.72 9.03
C ILE A 23 -23.72 50.29 7.73
N PRO A 24 -23.82 51.62 7.54
CA PRO A 24 -24.36 52.21 6.32
C PRO A 24 -23.59 51.77 5.05
N GLU A 25 -24.32 51.41 3.99
CA GLU A 25 -23.76 51.01 2.69
C GLU A 25 -23.40 52.23 1.83
N ASP A 26 -22.32 52.96 2.15
CA ASP A 26 -21.82 54.01 1.25
C ASP A 26 -20.57 53.60 0.42
N ASN A 27 -20.12 52.35 0.58
CA ASN A 27 -18.95 51.75 -0.07
C ASN A 27 -17.63 52.56 0.08
N ARG A 28 -17.57 53.55 0.96
CA ARG A 28 -16.32 54.29 1.16
C ARG A 28 -15.38 53.47 2.05
N PRO A 29 -14.09 53.41 1.72
CA PRO A 29 -13.10 52.84 2.61
C PRO A 29 -12.95 53.78 3.82
N GLU A 30 -13.69 53.48 4.87
CA GLU A 30 -13.69 54.22 6.13
C GLU A 30 -13.26 53.32 7.29
N HIS A 31 -12.81 53.96 8.37
CA HIS A 31 -12.59 53.30 9.65
C HIS A 31 -13.85 53.35 10.49
N PHE A 32 -14.34 52.17 10.86
CA PHE A 32 -15.45 52.06 11.79
C PHE A 32 -14.92 51.74 13.17
N TYR A 33 -15.24 52.64 14.11
CA TYR A 33 -14.96 52.44 15.51
C TYR A 33 -16.21 51.90 16.21
N ILE A 34 -16.12 50.68 16.74
CA ILE A 34 -17.22 50.08 17.51
C ILE A 34 -16.93 50.28 18.99
N HIS A 35 -17.75 51.11 19.62
CA HIS A 35 -17.71 51.33 21.06
C HIS A 35 -18.96 50.79 21.72
N VAL A 36 -18.76 49.97 22.76
CA VAL A 36 -19.81 49.57 23.67
C VAL A 36 -19.52 50.20 25.03
N SER A 37 -20.45 51.00 25.53
CA SER A 37 -20.36 51.57 26.87
C SER A 37 -21.59 51.17 27.68
N GLY A 38 -21.35 50.49 28.80
CA GLY A 38 -22.40 50.14 29.75
C GLY A 38 -22.78 51.35 30.58
N GLN A 39 -24.05 51.77 30.52
CA GLN A 39 -24.59 52.83 31.36
C GLN A 39 -25.93 52.40 31.99
N PRO A 40 -26.27 52.92 33.19
CA PRO A 40 -27.63 52.82 33.72
C PRO A 40 -28.64 53.42 32.72
N ILE A 41 -29.84 52.83 32.61
CA ILE A 41 -30.87 53.22 31.63
C ILE A 41 -31.25 54.71 31.69
N GLU A 42 -31.03 55.34 32.84
CA GLU A 42 -31.39 56.74 33.11
C GLU A 42 -30.29 57.74 32.71
N ARG A 43 -29.10 57.27 32.28
CA ARG A 43 -27.98 58.12 31.87
C ARG A 43 -27.77 58.07 30.36
N ARG A 44 -27.44 59.22 29.78
CA ARG A 44 -27.03 59.31 28.38
C ARG A 44 -25.66 58.65 28.20
N SER A 45 -25.51 57.85 27.15
CA SER A 45 -24.23 57.30 26.73
C SER A 45 -23.20 58.43 26.56
N ASP A 46 -22.05 58.27 27.21
CA ASP A 46 -20.96 59.24 27.24
C ASP A 46 -19.68 58.54 26.77
N PHE A 47 -19.23 58.94 25.59
CA PHE A 47 -18.01 58.44 24.93
C PHE A 47 -16.86 59.47 24.96
N GLY A 48 -17.06 60.64 25.58
CA GLY A 48 -16.13 61.77 25.51
C GLY A 48 -15.02 61.77 26.57
N VAL A 49 -15.12 60.94 27.60
CA VAL A 49 -14.13 60.87 28.70
C VAL A 49 -12.93 60.03 28.25
N LYS A 50 -11.70 60.57 28.24
CA LYS A 50 -10.47 59.82 27.88
C LYS A 50 -9.94 59.01 29.07
N GLY A 51 -9.57 57.74 28.83
CA GLY A 51 -9.45 56.74 29.90
C GLY A 51 -8.10 56.52 30.59
N VAL A 52 -6.96 56.71 29.94
CA VAL A 52 -5.63 56.39 30.52
C VAL A 52 -4.50 57.03 29.68
N GLN A 53 -3.24 57.05 30.14
CA GLN A 53 -2.09 57.46 29.30
C GLN A 53 -1.53 56.31 28.46
N GLY A 54 -0.76 56.61 27.40
CA GLY A 54 -0.18 55.64 26.47
C GLY A 54 -1.14 55.22 25.35
N ILE A 55 -0.91 54.04 24.74
CA ILE A 55 -1.70 53.51 23.61
C ILE A 55 -3.21 53.29 23.92
N LEU A 56 -3.58 53.29 25.20
CA LEU A 56 -4.97 53.23 25.66
C LEU A 56 -5.63 54.62 25.81
N GLY A 57 -4.89 55.71 25.60
CA GLY A 57 -5.37 57.08 25.79
C GLY A 57 -6.25 57.63 24.67
N GLU A 58 -6.27 56.95 23.52
CA GLU A 58 -7.15 57.24 22.39
C GLU A 58 -8.58 56.68 22.60
N ARG A 59 -8.87 56.15 23.79
CA ARG A 59 -10.07 55.35 24.07
C ARG A 59 -11.02 56.02 25.07
N PRO A 60 -12.35 55.83 24.92
CA PRO A 60 -13.31 56.21 25.95
C PRO A 60 -13.02 55.51 27.29
N ALA A 61 -13.20 56.20 28.40
CA ALA A 61 -12.86 55.70 29.74
C ALA A 61 -13.73 54.53 30.21
N LYS A 62 -14.92 54.37 29.60
CA LYS A 62 -15.92 53.37 29.98
C LYS A 62 -16.20 52.38 28.85
N TYR A 63 -15.15 51.86 28.20
CA TYR A 63 -15.28 50.83 27.18
C TYR A 63 -15.51 49.46 27.81
N VAL A 64 -16.36 48.65 27.17
CA VAL A 64 -16.59 47.25 27.55
C VAL A 64 -15.76 46.37 26.61
N PRO A 65 -14.77 45.61 27.10
CA PRO A 65 -14.04 44.66 26.26
C PRO A 65 -14.95 43.48 25.90
N PHE A 66 -15.06 43.16 24.61
CA PHE A 66 -15.72 41.97 24.12
C PHE A 66 -14.73 41.08 23.36
N LYS A 67 -14.99 39.77 23.33
CA LYS A 67 -14.17 38.81 22.60
C LYS A 67 -14.65 38.69 21.16
N VAL A 68 -13.71 38.55 20.23
CA VAL A 68 -13.97 38.25 18.83
C VAL A 68 -13.45 36.84 18.55
N ALA A 69 -14.22 36.05 17.82
CA ALA A 69 -13.79 34.74 17.34
C ALA A 69 -12.81 34.92 16.17
N ILE A 70 -11.58 34.44 16.32
CA ILE A 70 -10.61 34.30 15.23
C ILE A 70 -10.56 32.83 14.85
N TYR A 71 -10.78 32.52 13.59
CA TYR A 71 -10.75 31.14 13.11
C TYR A 71 -9.32 30.58 13.18
N ASP A 72 -9.16 29.45 13.88
CA ASP A 72 -7.90 28.73 13.91
C ASP A 72 -7.86 27.74 12.74
N GLU A 73 -7.47 28.25 11.58
CA GLU A 73 -7.38 27.46 10.37
C GLU A 73 -6.37 26.30 10.50
N PRO A 74 -5.14 26.49 11.01
CA PRO A 74 -4.19 25.39 11.18
C PRO A 74 -4.73 24.26 12.06
N LEU A 75 -5.33 24.59 13.21
CA LEU A 75 -5.88 23.60 14.13
C LEU A 75 -7.15 22.95 13.58
N THR A 76 -8.05 23.73 12.96
CA THR A 76 -9.24 23.18 12.32
C THR A 76 -8.86 22.25 11.18
N ASN A 77 -7.89 22.64 10.34
CA ASN A 77 -7.37 21.81 9.26
C ASN A 77 -6.60 20.62 9.82
N GLN A 78 -5.92 20.73 10.97
CA GLN A 78 -5.31 19.59 11.66
C GLN A 78 -6.38 18.61 12.18
N LEU A 79 -7.49 19.09 12.72
CA LEU A 79 -8.61 18.26 13.18
C LEU A 79 -9.38 17.64 12.02
N LYS A 80 -9.61 18.38 10.93
CA LYS A 80 -10.14 17.86 9.66
C LYS A 80 -9.22 16.80 9.08
N ARG A 81 -7.90 17.02 9.08
CA ARG A 81 -6.89 16.01 8.71
C ARG A 81 -6.92 14.81 9.65
N LYS A 82 -7.09 15.00 10.95
CA LYS A 82 -7.20 13.91 11.95
C LYS A 82 -8.49 13.09 11.75
N ALA A 83 -9.62 13.74 11.47
CA ALA A 83 -10.88 13.10 11.12
C ALA A 83 -10.75 12.33 9.79
N ARG A 84 -10.13 12.94 8.77
CA ARG A 84 -9.78 12.31 7.48
C ARG A 84 -8.91 11.07 7.68
N ASN A 85 -7.87 11.16 8.53
CA ASN A 85 -6.99 10.05 8.88
C ASN A 85 -7.69 8.96 9.70
N ALA A 86 -8.78 9.31 10.39
CA ALA A 86 -9.62 8.38 11.15
C ALA A 86 -10.83 7.85 10.33
N GLY A 87 -10.95 8.20 9.05
CA GLY A 87 -12.05 7.75 8.18
C GLY A 87 -13.41 8.44 8.45
N ALA A 88 -13.43 9.51 9.25
CA ALA A 88 -14.63 10.31 9.50
C ALA A 88 -14.79 11.44 8.46
N ASP A 89 -16.04 11.84 8.20
CA ASP A 89 -16.35 12.94 7.29
C ASP A 89 -15.81 14.27 7.85
N PRO A 90 -14.85 14.92 7.16
CA PRO A 90 -14.31 16.21 7.56
C PRO A 90 -15.36 17.34 7.58
N GLY A 91 -16.47 17.19 6.84
CA GLY A 91 -17.60 18.14 6.84
C GLY A 91 -18.29 18.26 8.19
N ASN A 92 -18.17 17.24 9.05
CA ASN A 92 -18.72 17.23 10.40
C ASN A 92 -17.78 17.82 11.46
N VAL A 93 -16.53 18.15 11.11
CA VAL A 93 -15.59 18.78 12.04
C VAL A 93 -15.99 20.25 12.19
N LYS A 94 -16.46 20.60 13.38
CA LYS A 94 -16.81 21.99 13.71
C LYS A 94 -15.55 22.87 13.65
N PRO A 95 -15.63 24.07 13.03
CA PRO A 95 -14.51 25.00 13.01
C PRO A 95 -14.08 25.39 14.43
N VAL A 96 -12.77 25.46 14.65
CA VAL A 96 -12.17 25.87 15.91
C VAL A 96 -11.90 27.37 15.85
N TYR A 97 -12.25 28.07 16.92
CA TYR A 97 -12.03 29.50 17.05
C TYR A 97 -11.25 29.83 18.32
N ASN A 98 -10.28 30.70 18.18
CA ASN A 98 -9.61 31.38 19.28
C ASN A 98 -10.39 32.63 19.63
N TRP A 99 -10.95 32.67 20.84
CA TRP A 99 -11.70 33.83 21.33
C TRP A 99 -10.77 34.83 22.00
N VAL A 100 -10.34 35.84 21.24
CA VAL A 100 -9.42 36.87 21.73
C VAL A 100 -10.14 38.15 22.09
N TYR A 101 -9.65 38.86 23.10
CA TYR A 101 -10.04 40.26 23.29
C TYR A 101 -9.32 41.08 22.21
N ARG A 102 -10.05 41.67 21.25
CA ARG A 102 -9.47 42.67 20.36
C ARG A 102 -9.54 44.01 21.05
N PRO A 103 -8.42 44.60 21.49
CA PRO A 103 -8.50 45.91 22.12
C PRO A 103 -8.73 46.97 21.06
N GLU A 104 -8.39 46.77 19.78
CA GLU A 104 -8.26 47.78 18.72
C GLU A 104 -9.48 48.70 18.47
N MET A 105 -10.69 48.38 18.93
CA MET A 105 -11.93 49.18 18.74
C MET A 105 -12.25 49.56 17.29
N GLN A 106 -11.46 49.12 16.31
CA GLN A 106 -11.50 49.58 14.93
C GLN A 106 -11.50 48.40 13.96
N PHE A 107 -12.37 48.45 12.97
CA PHE A 107 -12.29 47.62 11.78
C PHE A 107 -12.13 48.55 10.57
N SER A 108 -11.24 48.17 9.65
CA SER A 108 -10.93 48.97 8.46
C SER A 108 -11.62 48.33 7.28
N LEU A 109 -12.41 49.10 6.54
CA LEU A 109 -12.90 48.68 5.23
C LEU A 109 -11.82 48.94 4.20
N PHE A 110 -11.64 47.97 3.31
CA PHE A 110 -10.79 48.10 2.13
C PHE A 110 -11.70 48.05 0.93
N ASP A 111 -11.44 48.91 -0.05
CA ASP A 111 -12.17 48.90 -1.30
C ASP A 111 -11.32 48.28 -2.40
N LEU A 112 -11.95 47.44 -3.21
CA LEU A 112 -11.33 46.64 -4.27
C LEU A 112 -12.12 46.83 -5.58
N GLU A 113 -11.76 47.86 -6.34
CA GLU A 113 -12.54 48.31 -7.50
C GLU A 113 -12.13 47.61 -8.81
N GLN A 114 -10.84 47.52 -9.09
CA GLN A 114 -10.34 46.78 -10.25
C GLN A 114 -9.94 45.37 -9.84
N GLN A 115 -10.43 44.38 -10.56
CA GLN A 115 -10.09 42.98 -10.36
C GLN A 115 -9.84 42.38 -11.73
N ARG A 116 -8.58 42.35 -12.16
CA ARG A 116 -8.21 41.76 -13.45
C ARG A 116 -7.12 40.74 -13.23
N ILE A 117 -7.15 39.66 -13.99
CA ILE A 117 -6.05 38.69 -13.99
C ILE A 117 -5.38 38.69 -15.34
N LYS A 118 -4.07 38.96 -15.33
CA LYS A 118 -3.20 38.86 -16.50
C LYS A 118 -2.49 37.52 -16.46
N LEU A 119 -2.58 36.78 -17.55
CA LEU A 119 -1.98 35.47 -17.71
C LEU A 119 -0.85 35.58 -18.71
N GLN A 120 0.37 35.27 -18.29
CA GLN A 120 1.55 35.23 -19.16
C GLN A 120 1.78 33.78 -19.59
N LYS A 121 1.91 33.56 -20.90
CA LYS A 121 2.18 32.25 -21.47
C LYS A 121 3.67 32.02 -21.74
N ASN A 122 4.06 30.75 -21.77
CA ASN A 122 5.40 30.26 -22.05
C ASN A 122 5.92 30.66 -23.46
N ASP A 123 5.02 30.99 -24.38
CA ASP A 123 5.34 31.48 -25.74
C ASP A 123 5.55 33.00 -25.80
N GLY A 124 5.50 33.70 -24.67
CA GLY A 124 5.66 35.15 -24.56
C GLY A 124 4.36 35.95 -24.74
N THR A 125 3.23 35.31 -25.05
CA THR A 125 1.94 36.02 -25.18
C THR A 125 1.29 36.29 -23.82
N SER A 126 0.44 37.32 -23.74
CA SER A 126 -0.32 37.63 -22.52
C SER A 126 -1.80 37.90 -22.79
N GLN A 127 -2.65 37.55 -21.82
CA GLN A 127 -4.10 37.77 -21.87
C GLN A 127 -4.57 38.40 -20.55
N VAL A 128 -5.40 39.44 -20.62
CA VAL A 128 -6.00 40.07 -19.43
C VAL A 128 -7.49 39.72 -19.38
N ILE A 129 -7.96 39.31 -18.20
CA ILE A 129 -9.35 38.93 -17.94
C ILE A 129 -9.91 39.84 -16.85
N ASP A 130 -11.11 40.36 -17.07
CA ASP A 130 -11.85 41.14 -16.09
C ASP A 130 -12.71 40.21 -15.20
N LEU A 131 -12.54 40.35 -13.88
CA LEU A 131 -13.24 39.57 -12.87
C LEU A 131 -14.47 40.32 -12.32
N THR A 132 -14.63 41.61 -12.65
CA THR A 132 -15.73 42.49 -12.19
C THR A 132 -16.91 42.56 -13.16
N GLY A 133 -16.69 42.20 -14.43
CA GLY A 133 -17.65 42.39 -15.52
C GLY A 133 -18.44 41.15 -15.93
N ASP A 134 -19.42 41.35 -16.82
CA ASP A 134 -20.18 40.29 -17.48
C ASP A 134 -19.23 39.29 -18.17
N PRO A 135 -19.18 38.02 -17.71
CA PRO A 135 -18.25 37.01 -18.22
C PRO A 135 -18.44 36.69 -19.71
N SER A 136 -19.52 37.17 -20.36
CA SER A 136 -19.75 37.07 -21.80
C SER A 136 -18.75 37.85 -22.67
N LYS A 137 -17.83 38.64 -22.08
CA LYS A 137 -16.81 39.43 -22.79
C LYS A 137 -15.39 38.85 -22.75
N SER A 138 -15.18 37.62 -22.28
CA SER A 138 -13.90 36.94 -22.52
C SER A 138 -13.76 36.64 -24.02
N ALA A 139 -12.86 37.35 -24.70
CA ALA A 139 -12.63 37.21 -26.14
C ALA A 139 -12.23 35.77 -26.58
N SER A 140 -11.81 34.92 -25.63
CA SER A 140 -11.38 33.54 -25.91
C SER A 140 -12.44 32.47 -25.66
N GLY A 141 -13.57 32.80 -25.03
CA GLY A 141 -14.58 31.80 -24.59
C GLY A 141 -14.10 30.85 -23.48
N GLU A 142 -12.80 30.74 -23.23
CA GLU A 142 -12.25 29.82 -22.23
C GLU A 142 -12.48 30.29 -20.78
N SER A 143 -12.94 29.38 -19.92
CA SER A 143 -13.04 29.62 -18.47
C SER A 143 -11.68 29.97 -17.86
N ILE A 144 -11.63 30.93 -16.92
CA ILE A 144 -10.42 31.39 -16.22
C ILE A 144 -9.58 30.23 -15.64
N ILE A 145 -10.23 29.19 -15.11
CA ILE A 145 -9.57 27.96 -14.60
C ILE A 145 -8.70 27.29 -15.64
N ALA A 146 -9.23 27.15 -16.85
CA ALA A 146 -8.53 26.46 -17.93
C ALA A 146 -7.23 27.18 -18.28
N GLN A 147 -7.24 28.50 -18.19
CA GLN A 147 -6.09 29.33 -18.48
C GLN A 147 -5.10 29.35 -17.28
N LEU A 148 -5.62 29.29 -16.03
CA LEU A 148 -4.81 29.20 -14.81
C LEU A 148 -4.14 27.83 -14.60
N THR A 149 -4.76 26.75 -15.06
CA THR A 149 -4.27 25.37 -14.87
C THR A 149 -3.59 24.79 -16.12
N GLY A 150 -3.52 25.57 -17.20
CA GLY A 150 -2.93 25.16 -18.47
C GLY A 150 -1.42 24.99 -18.38
N ASN A 151 -0.87 24.04 -19.15
CA ASN A 151 0.58 23.81 -19.22
C ASN A 151 1.33 24.90 -20.00
N THR A 152 0.60 25.83 -20.60
CA THR A 152 1.11 26.96 -21.37
C THR A 152 1.31 28.20 -20.52
N LEU A 153 0.84 28.21 -19.26
CA LEU A 153 1.01 29.34 -18.34
C LEU A 153 2.43 29.36 -17.75
N ASP A 154 3.08 30.52 -17.85
CA ASP A 154 4.34 30.83 -17.17
C ASP A 154 4.04 31.35 -15.76
N TYR A 155 3.25 32.43 -15.67
CA TYR A 155 2.78 33.01 -14.41
C TYR A 155 1.44 33.72 -14.57
N ALA A 156 0.75 33.95 -13.44
CA ALA A 156 -0.45 34.79 -13.37
C ALA A 156 -0.18 36.05 -12.55
N GLU A 157 -0.68 37.18 -12.99
CA GLU A 157 -0.62 38.48 -12.32
C GLU A 157 -2.05 38.91 -11.99
N LEU A 158 -2.36 39.02 -10.70
CA LEU A 158 -3.59 39.70 -10.27
C LEU A 158 -3.31 41.20 -10.27
N LEU A 159 -4.03 41.93 -11.13
CA LEU A 159 -4.04 43.38 -11.24
C LEU A 159 -5.23 43.91 -10.44
N TYR A 160 -4.97 44.82 -9.51
CA TYR A 160 -6.00 45.29 -8.61
C TYR A 160 -5.83 46.75 -8.21
N ASP A 161 -6.96 47.39 -7.88
CA ASP A 161 -7.00 48.68 -7.20
C ASP A 161 -7.50 48.43 -5.78
N LEU A 162 -6.55 48.32 -4.83
CA LEU A 162 -6.86 48.11 -3.42
C LEU A 162 -6.54 49.39 -2.67
N THR A 163 -7.59 50.10 -2.26
CA THR A 163 -7.42 51.36 -1.53
C THR A 163 -7.66 51.15 -0.05
N GLY A 164 -6.79 51.81 0.72
CA GLY A 164 -6.92 51.90 2.16
C GLY A 164 -7.86 53.04 2.55
N PRO A 165 -8.33 53.03 3.79
CA PRO A 165 -9.16 54.08 4.36
C PRO A 165 -8.48 55.45 4.38
N ALA A 166 -9.30 56.51 4.26
CA ALA A 166 -8.83 57.88 4.04
C ALA A 166 -8.21 58.59 5.27
N PHE A 167 -8.28 57.97 6.46
CA PHE A 167 -7.84 58.55 7.72
C PHE A 167 -6.79 57.67 8.39
N GLU A 168 -5.92 58.24 9.23
CA GLU A 168 -4.96 57.45 10.00
C GLU A 168 -5.66 56.57 11.03
N GLU A 169 -5.19 55.32 11.12
CA GLU A 169 -5.64 54.36 12.12
C GLU A 169 -5.14 54.71 13.53
N LEU A 170 -5.91 54.32 14.55
CA LEU A 170 -5.42 54.34 15.92
C LEU A 170 -4.31 53.31 16.09
N ALA A 171 -3.38 53.61 16.99
CA ALA A 171 -2.27 52.72 17.29
C ALA A 171 -2.77 51.35 17.79
N ARG A 172 -2.26 50.27 17.17
CA ARG A 172 -2.73 48.89 17.40
C ARG A 172 -1.96 48.17 18.50
N PHE A 173 -2.61 47.16 19.08
CA PHE A 173 -2.02 46.30 20.12
C PHE A 173 -1.37 45.03 19.55
N SER A 174 -1.65 44.72 18.28
CA SER A 174 -1.14 43.56 17.56
C SER A 174 -0.11 43.97 16.51
N ASP A 175 0.47 42.96 15.86
CA ASP A 175 1.23 43.14 14.62
C ASP A 175 0.38 43.83 13.52
N ASP A 176 1.07 44.40 12.54
CA ASP A 176 0.46 45.05 11.39
C ASP A 176 -0.45 44.11 10.59
N ARG A 177 -1.50 44.66 9.99
CA ARG A 177 -2.40 43.88 9.14
C ARG A 177 -1.68 43.59 7.84
N GLN A 178 -1.50 42.31 7.55
CA GLN A 178 -1.00 41.85 6.27
C GLN A 178 -2.19 41.37 5.45
N LEU A 179 -2.48 42.07 4.36
CA LEU A 179 -3.47 41.66 3.38
C LEU A 179 -2.82 40.67 2.42
N VAL A 180 -3.53 39.59 2.13
CA VAL A 180 -3.03 38.48 1.32
C VAL A 180 -4.03 38.17 0.24
N PHE A 181 -3.57 38.20 -1.01
CA PHE A 181 -4.26 37.55 -2.10
C PHE A 181 -3.90 36.07 -2.13
N SER A 182 -4.89 35.22 -2.36
CA SER A 182 -4.70 33.79 -2.58
C SER A 182 -5.34 33.36 -3.89
N ILE A 183 -4.59 32.65 -4.74
CA ILE A 183 -5.15 31.96 -5.90
C ILE A 183 -5.03 30.47 -5.66
N GLY A 184 -6.17 29.84 -5.35
CA GLY A 184 -6.24 28.41 -5.06
C GLY A 184 -5.17 27.96 -4.08
N GLY A 185 -4.89 28.69 -2.99
CA GLY A 185 -3.95 28.28 -1.94
C GLY A 185 -2.53 28.86 -2.04
N GLU A 186 -2.14 29.46 -3.16
CA GLU A 186 -0.86 30.21 -3.25
C GLU A 186 -1.12 31.61 -2.76
N GLU A 187 -0.42 32.00 -1.69
CA GLU A 187 -0.57 33.28 -1.03
C GLU A 187 0.49 34.27 -1.51
N ALA A 188 0.09 35.52 -1.69
CA ALA A 188 1.01 36.62 -1.90
C ALA A 188 0.49 37.91 -1.26
N LEU A 189 1.42 38.68 -0.71
CA LEU A 189 1.12 39.89 0.04
C LEU A 189 0.53 40.96 -0.89
N ALA A 190 -0.62 41.52 -0.52
CA ALA A 190 -1.24 42.64 -1.19
C ALA A 190 -0.72 43.97 -0.62
N THR A 191 -0.53 44.96 -1.50
CA THR A 191 -0.15 46.33 -1.12
C THR A 191 -1.33 47.27 -1.32
N LEU A 192 -1.52 48.21 -0.40
CA LEU A 192 -2.53 49.27 -0.55
C LEU A 192 -2.04 50.28 -1.61
N SER A 193 -2.47 50.08 -2.85
CA SER A 193 -2.08 50.93 -3.98
C SER A 193 -3.09 50.80 -5.12
N PRO A 194 -3.52 51.92 -5.74
CA PRO A 194 -4.10 51.90 -7.08
C PRO A 194 -3.07 51.33 -8.08
N GLY A 195 -3.49 50.40 -8.92
CA GLY A 195 -2.62 49.71 -9.88
C GLY A 195 -1.69 48.67 -9.27
N GLY A 196 -2.05 48.11 -8.11
CA GLY A 196 -1.31 47.03 -7.48
C GLY A 196 -1.24 45.79 -8.38
N THR A 197 -0.14 45.05 -8.27
CA THR A 197 0.05 43.79 -9.00
C THR A 197 0.69 42.76 -8.08
N VAL A 198 0.14 41.56 -8.08
CA VAL A 198 0.70 40.41 -7.38
C VAL A 198 0.89 39.26 -8.36
N ARG A 199 2.11 38.72 -8.38
CA ARG A 199 2.50 37.63 -9.28
C ARG A 199 2.48 36.29 -8.55
N PHE A 200 1.88 35.31 -9.20
CA PHE A 200 1.84 33.90 -8.79
C PHE A 200 2.69 33.12 -9.78
N GLU A 201 3.81 32.57 -9.29
CA GLU A 201 4.86 31.98 -10.14
C GLU A 201 4.60 30.50 -10.48
N ASN A 202 3.51 29.90 -9.97
CA ASN A 202 3.37 28.45 -10.00
C ASN A 202 1.98 27.90 -10.41
N GLY A 203 1.76 27.71 -11.72
CA GLY A 203 0.64 26.91 -12.23
C GLY A 203 0.67 25.41 -11.83
N VAL A 204 1.83 24.90 -11.35
CA VAL A 204 1.96 23.51 -10.84
C VAL A 204 1.36 23.36 -9.43
N HIS A 205 1.21 24.45 -8.68
CA HIS A 205 0.60 24.42 -7.35
C HIS A 205 -0.94 24.27 -7.41
N LEU A 206 -1.63 24.97 -8.33
CA LEU A 206 -3.07 24.76 -8.62
C LEU A 206 -3.37 23.31 -9.02
N ASN A 207 -2.34 22.69 -9.54
CA ASN A 207 -2.27 21.34 -10.01
C ASN A 207 -2.05 20.30 -8.88
N SER A 208 -1.82 20.77 -7.65
CA SER A 208 -1.62 20.00 -6.42
C SER A 208 -2.74 20.20 -5.38
N LEU A 209 -3.75 21.00 -5.72
CA LEU A 209 -4.90 21.29 -4.87
C LEU A 209 -5.67 20.02 -4.50
N ASP A 210 -6.20 20.00 -3.27
CA ASP A 210 -6.95 18.87 -2.74
C ASP A 210 -8.47 19.09 -2.87
N ASP A 211 -9.29 18.06 -2.68
CA ASP A 211 -10.70 18.01 -3.14
C ASP A 211 -11.65 18.95 -2.39
N ILE A 212 -11.11 19.75 -1.47
CA ILE A 212 -11.81 20.73 -0.65
C ILE A 212 -11.39 22.16 -1.01
N ASP A 213 -10.28 22.32 -1.73
CA ASP A 213 -9.81 23.61 -2.23
C ASP A 213 -10.66 24.00 -3.44
N LEU A 214 -11.80 24.65 -3.18
CA LEU A 214 -12.52 25.36 -4.23
C LEU A 214 -11.53 26.33 -4.89
N LEU A 215 -11.27 26.11 -6.17
CA LEU A 215 -10.44 27.00 -6.97
C LEU A 215 -11.12 28.38 -6.93
N SER A 216 -10.54 29.27 -6.15
CA SER A 216 -11.05 30.61 -5.88
C SER A 216 -9.89 31.56 -5.76
N ILE A 217 -10.15 32.82 -6.10
CA ILE A 217 -9.25 33.94 -5.86
C ILE A 217 -9.81 34.65 -4.63
N ARG A 218 -9.01 34.89 -3.60
CA ARG A 218 -9.45 35.48 -2.32
C ARG A 218 -8.54 36.63 -1.91
N LEU A 219 -9.10 37.60 -1.20
CA LEU A 219 -8.39 38.60 -0.42
C LEU A 219 -8.79 38.45 1.05
N TYR A 220 -7.83 38.30 1.94
CA TYR A 220 -8.08 38.22 3.39
C TYR A 220 -6.91 38.79 4.20
N GLN A 221 -7.07 38.82 5.53
CA GLN A 221 -6.03 39.23 6.47
C GLN A 221 -5.25 38.01 6.96
N ALA A 222 -3.92 37.99 6.87
CA ALA A 222 -3.10 36.83 7.22
C ALA A 222 -3.26 36.38 8.69
N ASN A 223 -3.47 37.34 9.59
CA ASN A 223 -3.72 37.09 11.02
C ASN A 223 -5.20 36.80 11.36
N ASP A 224 -6.07 36.78 10.35
CA ASP A 224 -7.50 36.48 10.45
C ASP A 224 -8.02 35.92 9.11
N ALA A 225 -7.52 34.75 8.70
CA ALA A 225 -7.78 34.18 7.38
C ALA A 225 -9.27 33.88 7.09
N ALA A 226 -10.12 33.80 8.12
CA ALA A 226 -11.57 33.71 7.96
C ALA A 226 -12.24 35.04 7.61
N ASN A 227 -11.57 36.17 7.84
CA ASN A 227 -12.02 37.48 7.40
C ASN A 227 -11.70 37.67 5.91
N VAL A 228 -12.44 36.94 5.08
CA VAL A 228 -12.38 37.04 3.62
C VAL A 228 -13.04 38.35 3.21
N LEU A 229 -12.21 39.30 2.77
CA LEU A 229 -12.63 40.65 2.33
C LEU A 229 -13.22 40.61 0.93
N TRP A 230 -12.73 39.70 0.08
CA TRP A 230 -13.25 39.49 -1.27
C TRP A 230 -12.96 38.05 -1.73
N GLN A 231 -13.87 37.47 -2.51
CA GLN A 231 -13.70 36.15 -3.09
C GLN A 231 -14.34 36.04 -4.47
N TYR A 232 -13.60 35.50 -5.43
CA TYR A 232 -14.07 35.09 -6.74
C TYR A 232 -14.00 33.57 -6.88
N ASN A 233 -15.15 32.93 -7.05
CA ASN A 233 -15.23 31.49 -7.30
C ASN A 233 -15.03 31.21 -8.78
N LEU A 234 -14.19 30.24 -9.10
CA LEU A 234 -14.01 29.85 -10.47
C LEU A 234 -15.11 28.85 -10.87
N SER A 235 -15.72 29.05 -12.04
CA SER A 235 -16.95 28.36 -12.45
C SER A 235 -16.74 27.28 -13.53
N GLY A 236 -17.69 26.34 -13.59
CA GLY A 236 -17.77 25.30 -14.63
C GLY A 236 -17.69 23.86 -14.13
N VAL A 237 -17.56 22.91 -15.07
CA VAL A 237 -17.44 21.47 -14.77
C VAL A 237 -16.02 21.09 -14.33
N TYR A 238 -15.93 20.35 -13.23
CA TYR A 238 -14.75 19.71 -12.65
C TYR A 238 -14.88 18.20 -12.69
N ALA A 239 -13.75 17.50 -12.63
CA ALA A 239 -13.72 16.05 -12.55
C ALA A 239 -12.69 15.58 -11.52
N TYR A 240 -13.00 14.49 -10.82
CA TYR A 240 -12.19 13.94 -9.73
C TYR A 240 -12.20 12.42 -9.78
N TYR A 241 -11.14 11.80 -9.30
CA TYR A 241 -11.08 10.35 -9.07
C TYR A 241 -10.70 10.06 -7.63
N LYS A 242 -11.22 8.96 -7.09
CA LYS A 242 -10.80 8.42 -5.79
C LYS A 242 -10.11 7.09 -6.00
N ILE A 243 -8.85 7.03 -5.59
CA ILE A 243 -8.18 5.77 -5.25
C ILE A 243 -8.22 5.67 -3.72
N PRO A 244 -8.44 4.49 -3.12
CA PRO A 244 -8.40 4.17 -1.68
C PRO A 244 -7.83 5.20 -0.69
N HIS A 245 -6.69 5.82 -1.00
CA HIS A 245 -6.00 6.73 -0.09
C HIS A 245 -5.96 8.20 -0.52
N VAL A 246 -6.42 8.54 -1.73
CA VAL A 246 -6.31 9.90 -2.28
C VAL A 246 -7.47 10.16 -3.24
N VAL A 247 -8.21 11.24 -2.99
CA VAL A 247 -9.07 11.84 -4.01
C VAL A 247 -8.22 12.89 -4.76
N ARG A 248 -8.39 12.96 -6.06
CA ARG A 248 -7.52 13.70 -6.97
C ARG A 248 -8.34 14.35 -8.06
N TRP A 249 -8.00 15.59 -8.39
CA TRP A 249 -8.58 16.34 -9.49
C TRP A 249 -8.05 15.86 -10.84
N LEU A 250 -8.95 15.77 -11.82
CA LEU A 250 -8.62 15.61 -13.23
C LEU A 250 -8.56 16.99 -13.89
N LYS A 251 -7.43 17.29 -14.52
CA LYS A 251 -7.20 18.56 -15.22
C LYS A 251 -7.71 18.48 -16.65
N LYS A 252 -8.10 19.63 -17.20
CA LYS A 252 -8.39 19.81 -18.63
C LYS A 252 -7.11 19.57 -19.44
N THR A 253 -7.19 18.85 -20.54
CA THR A 253 -6.16 18.92 -21.60
C THR A 253 -6.57 19.88 -22.72
N GLU A 254 -5.62 20.67 -23.23
CA GLU A 254 -5.88 21.68 -24.25
C GLU A 254 -6.24 21.04 -25.61
N SER A 255 -7.43 21.37 -26.12
CA SER A 255 -7.75 21.30 -27.55
C SER A 255 -8.77 22.39 -27.91
N SER A 256 -8.32 23.39 -28.69
CA SER A 256 -9.08 24.53 -29.29
C SER A 256 -10.06 24.05 -30.39
N PRO A 257 -11.08 24.80 -30.89
CA PRO A 257 -11.42 26.23 -30.73
C PRO A 257 -12.84 26.55 -30.21
N VAL A 258 -13.59 25.57 -29.69
CA VAL A 258 -14.94 25.81 -29.13
C VAL A 258 -15.12 24.96 -27.88
N ASP A 259 -14.87 25.55 -26.71
CA ASP A 259 -15.36 25.21 -25.34
C ASP A 259 -15.40 23.76 -24.82
N ASN A 260 -14.92 22.76 -25.55
CA ASN A 260 -15.00 21.36 -25.11
C ASN A 260 -13.85 20.99 -24.18
N LYS A 261 -14.09 21.08 -22.87
CA LYS A 261 -13.17 20.57 -21.83
C LYS A 261 -12.84 19.09 -22.09
N GLU A 262 -11.59 18.69 -22.20
CA GLU A 262 -11.20 17.27 -22.31
C GLU A 262 -10.66 16.75 -20.98
N PHE A 263 -11.25 15.68 -20.44
CA PHE A 263 -10.80 14.96 -19.26
C PHE A 263 -10.25 13.59 -19.63
N ARG A 264 -9.04 13.27 -19.16
CA ARG A 264 -8.42 11.96 -19.40
C ARG A 264 -8.68 11.01 -18.24
N ILE A 265 -9.14 9.81 -18.58
CA ILE A 265 -9.40 8.73 -17.62
C ILE A 265 -8.50 7.53 -17.88
N LEU A 266 -8.20 6.78 -16.82
CA LEU A 266 -7.88 5.37 -16.99
C LEU A 266 -9.18 4.61 -17.19
N GLY A 267 -9.25 3.81 -18.25
CA GLY A 267 -10.49 3.15 -18.66
C GLY A 267 -11.21 2.48 -17.49
N GLY A 268 -12.53 2.59 -17.44
CA GLY A 268 -13.37 1.99 -16.41
C GLY A 268 -13.16 2.48 -14.98
N MET A 269 -12.38 3.56 -14.78
CA MET A 269 -12.29 4.23 -13.50
C MET A 269 -13.48 5.14 -13.25
N ARG A 270 -13.88 5.21 -11.99
CA ARG A 270 -14.95 6.08 -11.54
C ARG A 270 -14.47 7.49 -11.33
N VAL A 271 -15.22 8.40 -11.92
CA VAL A 271 -14.97 9.83 -11.89
C VAL A 271 -16.18 10.51 -11.26
N ARG A 272 -15.95 11.40 -10.30
CA ARG A 272 -16.93 12.37 -9.86
C ARG A 272 -16.85 13.57 -10.78
N PHE A 273 -17.96 13.99 -11.37
CA PHE A 273 -18.09 15.28 -12.03
C PHE A 273 -18.86 16.21 -11.11
N GLU A 274 -18.44 17.46 -11.05
CA GLU A 274 -19.05 18.48 -10.19
C GLU A 274 -19.18 19.78 -10.98
N TYR A 275 -20.26 20.52 -10.76
CA TYR A 275 -20.52 21.78 -11.42
C TYR A 275 -20.57 22.93 -10.41
N ALA A 276 -19.69 23.92 -10.59
CA ALA A 276 -19.82 25.21 -9.92
C ALA A 276 -20.62 26.20 -10.80
N PRO A 277 -21.73 26.76 -10.30
CA PRO A 277 -22.52 27.76 -11.02
C PRO A 277 -21.73 29.00 -11.41
N GLU A 278 -22.13 29.61 -12.51
CA GLU A 278 -21.60 30.89 -12.99
C GLU A 278 -22.23 32.07 -12.21
N PRO A 279 -21.57 33.24 -12.15
CA PRO A 279 -22.12 34.41 -11.44
C PRO A 279 -23.50 34.90 -11.93
N ASP A 280 -23.89 34.56 -13.17
CA ASP A 280 -25.20 34.90 -13.72
C ASP A 280 -26.29 33.85 -13.41
N GLU A 281 -25.90 32.70 -12.85
CA GLU A 281 -26.77 31.56 -12.54
C GLU A 281 -27.27 31.64 -11.08
N LYS A 282 -28.15 32.59 -10.80
CA LYS A 282 -28.63 32.92 -9.45
C LYS A 282 -29.28 31.76 -8.70
N GLU A 283 -30.14 30.99 -9.37
CA GLU A 283 -30.83 29.84 -8.78
C GLU A 283 -30.89 28.70 -9.79
N ILE A 284 -30.31 27.53 -9.46
CA ILE A 284 -30.38 26.35 -10.32
C ILE A 284 -31.65 25.57 -10.02
N LEU A 285 -32.45 25.34 -11.07
CA LEU A 285 -33.71 24.59 -10.98
C LEU A 285 -33.54 23.11 -11.34
N LYS A 286 -32.57 22.78 -12.22
CA LYS A 286 -32.38 21.39 -12.70
C LYS A 286 -31.01 21.15 -13.33
N TYR A 287 -30.48 19.96 -13.11
CA TYR A 287 -29.32 19.38 -13.78
C TYR A 287 -29.72 18.18 -14.65
N GLU A 288 -29.16 18.08 -15.85
CA GLU A 288 -29.34 16.93 -16.75
C GLU A 288 -27.99 16.48 -17.33
N TRP A 289 -27.44 15.38 -16.78
CA TRP A 289 -26.17 14.79 -17.23
C TRP A 289 -26.37 13.72 -18.32
N ARG A 290 -25.56 13.78 -19.38
CA ARG A 290 -25.54 12.78 -20.46
C ARG A 290 -24.11 12.48 -20.91
N PHE A 291 -23.79 11.20 -21.06
CA PHE A 291 -22.50 10.72 -21.55
C PHE A 291 -22.74 9.80 -22.73
N LYS A 292 -22.15 10.07 -23.89
CA LYS A 292 -22.39 9.30 -25.12
C LYS A 292 -21.08 9.00 -25.82
N ASN A 293 -20.95 7.81 -26.40
CA ASN A 293 -19.84 7.55 -27.33
C ASN A 293 -19.95 8.51 -28.53
N ALA A 294 -18.81 8.90 -29.10
CA ALA A 294 -18.79 9.69 -30.33
C ALA A 294 -19.70 9.05 -31.41
N GLY A 295 -20.61 9.84 -31.98
CA GLY A 295 -21.58 9.38 -32.98
C GLY A 295 -22.79 8.59 -32.46
N SER A 296 -22.88 8.28 -31.16
CA SER A 296 -24.02 7.56 -30.58
C SER A 296 -25.10 8.51 -30.03
N SER A 297 -26.38 8.12 -30.18
CA SER A 297 -27.50 8.79 -29.54
C SER A 297 -27.79 8.28 -28.12
N LYS A 298 -27.32 7.08 -27.78
CA LYS A 298 -27.55 6.39 -26.50
C LYS A 298 -26.50 6.77 -25.46
N ASN A 299 -26.92 6.83 -24.20
CA ASN A 299 -26.00 7.02 -23.08
C ASN A 299 -25.06 5.81 -22.93
N THR A 300 -23.85 6.07 -22.45
CA THR A 300 -22.78 5.09 -22.19
C THR A 300 -22.27 5.22 -20.76
N GLY A 301 -21.67 4.14 -20.24
CA GLY A 301 -21.23 4.06 -18.85
C GLY A 301 -22.38 3.94 -17.85
N ARG A 302 -22.03 4.03 -16.56
CA ARG A 302 -22.92 3.79 -15.42
C ARG A 302 -22.77 4.91 -14.41
N PHE A 303 -23.90 5.46 -13.95
CA PHE A 303 -23.93 6.40 -12.84
C PHE A 303 -23.93 5.66 -11.51
N LYS A 304 -23.27 6.21 -10.51
CA LYS A 304 -23.08 5.61 -9.18
C LYS A 304 -23.44 6.62 -8.10
N GLN A 305 -23.82 6.14 -6.91
CA GLN A 305 -24.15 7.01 -5.78
C GLN A 305 -22.91 7.66 -5.12
N GLY A 306 -21.74 7.05 -5.25
CA GLY A 306 -20.51 7.54 -4.62
C GLY A 306 -19.26 6.88 -5.20
N PHE A 307 -18.11 7.06 -4.56
CA PHE A 307 -16.84 6.48 -5.00
C PHE A 307 -16.62 5.01 -4.61
N GLU A 308 -17.37 4.47 -3.64
CA GLU A 308 -17.16 3.12 -3.13
C GLU A 308 -17.40 2.05 -4.19
N PHE A 309 -16.52 1.04 -4.30
CA PHE A 309 -16.66 0.00 -5.34
C PHE A 309 -18.06 -0.65 -5.36
N SER A 310 -18.63 -0.90 -4.18
CA SER A 310 -19.97 -1.46 -3.94
C SER A 310 -21.13 -0.51 -4.21
N SER A 311 -20.86 0.76 -4.54
CA SER A 311 -21.89 1.79 -4.70
C SER A 311 -22.94 1.37 -5.74
N PRO A 312 -24.24 1.46 -5.40
CA PRO A 312 -25.32 1.12 -6.30
C PRO A 312 -25.28 1.94 -7.59
N GLU A 313 -25.78 1.33 -8.67
CA GLU A 313 -26.01 2.04 -9.92
C GLU A 313 -27.26 2.92 -9.81
N LEU A 314 -27.16 4.15 -10.33
CA LEU A 314 -28.28 5.08 -10.39
C LEU A 314 -28.99 4.97 -11.73
N ILE A 315 -30.32 5.03 -11.68
CA ILE A 315 -31.15 5.15 -12.88
C ILE A 315 -30.96 6.57 -13.44
N VAL A 316 -30.55 6.66 -14.70
CA VAL A 316 -30.21 7.92 -15.41
C VAL A 316 -31.28 9.01 -15.26
N ALA A 317 -32.57 8.64 -15.20
CA ALA A 317 -33.69 9.57 -15.09
C ALA A 317 -33.70 10.38 -13.77
N ASN A 318 -32.96 9.93 -12.74
CA ASN A 318 -32.96 10.50 -11.39
C ASN A 318 -31.67 11.27 -11.07
N VAL A 319 -30.83 11.56 -12.06
CA VAL A 319 -29.56 12.24 -11.85
C VAL A 319 -29.75 13.76 -12.02
N ASP A 320 -30.28 14.38 -10.97
CA ASP A 320 -30.51 15.82 -10.85
C ASP A 320 -29.70 16.39 -9.67
N SER A 321 -28.40 16.54 -9.89
CA SER A 321 -27.46 17.07 -8.91
C SER A 321 -26.32 17.78 -9.63
N ASP A 322 -25.78 18.79 -8.96
CA ASP A 322 -24.51 19.44 -9.28
C ASP A 322 -23.33 18.45 -9.31
N THR A 323 -23.46 17.30 -8.66
CA THR A 323 -22.43 16.27 -8.53
C THR A 323 -22.92 14.91 -9.01
N VAL A 324 -22.13 14.23 -9.84
CA VAL A 324 -22.43 12.88 -10.32
C VAL A 324 -21.21 11.99 -10.31
N TYR A 325 -21.38 10.71 -9.99
CA TYR A 325 -20.32 9.72 -10.12
C TYR A 325 -20.58 8.85 -11.34
N TRP A 326 -19.62 8.74 -12.23
CA TRP A 326 -19.77 8.04 -13.49
C TRP A 326 -18.51 7.21 -13.80
N GLU A 327 -18.69 6.02 -14.35
CA GLU A 327 -17.62 5.16 -14.87
C GLU A 327 -18.03 4.56 -16.22
N PRO A 328 -17.12 4.38 -17.20
CA PRO A 328 -17.47 3.70 -18.43
C PRO A 328 -17.70 2.20 -18.17
N ASN A 329 -18.30 1.51 -19.15
CA ASN A 329 -18.68 0.11 -19.00
C ASN A 329 -17.47 -0.84 -18.90
N ASP A 330 -16.33 -0.42 -19.44
CA ASP A 330 -15.13 -1.24 -19.55
C ASP A 330 -13.83 -0.44 -19.53
N TRP A 331 -12.75 -1.18 -19.28
CA TRP A 331 -11.38 -0.66 -19.19
C TRP A 331 -10.72 -0.79 -20.57
N ARG A 332 -10.86 0.24 -21.42
CA ARG A 332 -10.28 0.32 -22.77
C ARG A 332 -9.44 1.58 -22.95
N ALA A 333 -8.55 1.56 -23.93
CA ALA A 333 -7.63 2.64 -24.26
C ALA A 333 -8.18 3.64 -25.28
N ASP A 334 -9.30 3.34 -25.95
CA ASP A 334 -9.88 4.11 -27.05
C ASP A 334 -11.22 4.80 -26.73
N HIS A 335 -11.52 5.05 -25.45
CA HIS A 335 -12.70 5.84 -25.07
C HIS A 335 -12.69 7.23 -25.71
N ASP A 336 -13.77 7.55 -26.40
CA ASP A 336 -14.11 8.88 -26.89
C ASP A 336 -15.58 9.18 -26.56
N ILE A 337 -15.78 9.85 -25.43
CA ILE A 337 -17.09 10.05 -24.83
C ILE A 337 -17.40 11.54 -24.78
N LYS A 338 -18.51 11.93 -25.38
CA LYS A 338 -19.08 13.26 -25.26
C LYS A 338 -19.94 13.33 -24.00
N GLY A 339 -19.47 14.10 -23.02
CA GLY A 339 -20.22 14.54 -21.86
C GLY A 339 -21.03 15.80 -22.17
N THR A 340 -22.23 15.88 -21.63
CA THR A 340 -23.10 17.05 -21.72
C THR A 340 -23.81 17.24 -20.40
N LEU A 341 -23.68 18.43 -19.83
CA LEU A 341 -24.46 18.88 -18.70
C LEU A 341 -25.39 20.00 -19.20
N LYS A 342 -26.70 19.78 -19.11
CA LYS A 342 -27.69 20.83 -19.36
C LYS A 342 -28.25 21.30 -18.01
N ILE A 343 -28.25 22.61 -17.81
CA ILE A 343 -28.67 23.25 -16.57
C ILE A 343 -29.82 24.19 -16.89
N THR A 344 -30.88 24.14 -16.09
CA THR A 344 -31.98 25.11 -16.13
C THR A 344 -31.91 25.96 -14.87
N TYR A 345 -31.91 27.29 -15.02
CA TYR A 345 -31.64 28.22 -13.93
C TYR A 345 -32.44 29.53 -14.08
N ILE A 346 -32.55 30.30 -13.00
CA ILE A 346 -33.04 31.69 -12.99
C ILE A 346 -31.83 32.62 -13.06
N ASP A 347 -31.82 33.56 -14.00
CA ASP A 347 -30.76 34.56 -14.13
C ASP A 347 -30.91 35.73 -13.15
N ASN A 348 -29.93 36.64 -13.15
CA ASN A 348 -29.95 37.85 -12.30
C ASN A 348 -31.15 38.78 -12.54
N LYS A 349 -31.87 38.61 -13.66
CA LYS A 349 -33.08 39.38 -14.01
C LYS A 349 -34.37 38.63 -13.69
N GLY A 350 -34.28 37.46 -13.05
CA GLY A 350 -35.43 36.64 -12.70
C GLY A 350 -35.99 35.80 -13.87
N ALA A 351 -35.30 35.75 -15.01
CA ALA A 351 -35.75 34.97 -16.16
C ALA A 351 -35.21 33.54 -16.12
N GLN A 352 -36.07 32.57 -16.42
CA GLN A 352 -35.63 31.18 -16.57
C GLN A 352 -34.84 31.00 -17.88
N LYS A 353 -33.63 30.47 -17.77
CA LYS A 353 -32.68 30.21 -18.85
C LYS A 353 -32.24 28.75 -18.82
N THR A 354 -31.56 28.35 -19.89
CA THR A 354 -30.92 27.03 -19.98
C THR A 354 -29.54 27.21 -20.56
N ARG A 355 -28.54 26.57 -19.94
CA ARG A 355 -27.17 26.52 -20.42
C ARG A 355 -26.75 25.08 -20.60
N THR A 356 -26.01 24.81 -21.68
CA THR A 356 -25.46 23.49 -21.96
C THR A 356 -23.95 23.58 -21.95
N ARG A 357 -23.31 22.78 -21.10
CA ARG A 357 -21.86 22.58 -21.06
C ARG A 357 -21.53 21.25 -21.73
N THR A 358 -20.60 21.29 -22.66
CA THR A 358 -20.09 20.09 -23.33
C THR A 358 -18.64 19.85 -22.94
N PHE A 359 -18.31 18.59 -22.78
CA PHE A 359 -16.97 18.15 -22.45
C PHE A 359 -16.70 16.79 -23.08
N LYS A 360 -15.44 16.43 -23.19
CA LYS A 360 -14.96 15.16 -23.68
C LYS A 360 -14.36 14.39 -22.52
N VAL A 361 -14.66 13.11 -22.43
CA VAL A 361 -13.96 12.15 -21.58
C VAL A 361 -13.25 11.20 -22.54
N SER A 362 -11.93 11.18 -22.49
CA SER A 362 -11.12 10.36 -23.39
C SER A 362 -10.16 9.46 -22.63
N SER A 363 -9.75 8.39 -23.27
CA SER A 363 -8.55 7.63 -22.89
C SER A 363 -7.55 7.65 -24.02
N ARG A 364 -6.32 7.23 -23.73
CA ARG A 364 -5.28 6.97 -24.73
C ARG A 364 -4.44 5.81 -24.25
N VAL A 365 -3.75 5.16 -25.18
CA VAL A 365 -2.64 4.26 -24.82
C VAL A 365 -1.55 5.07 -24.12
N LEU A 366 -1.20 4.68 -22.90
CA LEU A 366 -0.06 5.27 -22.18
C LEU A 366 1.18 4.44 -22.49
N ALA A 367 2.04 4.96 -23.34
CA ALA A 367 3.24 4.25 -23.78
C ALA A 367 4.42 5.20 -23.95
N PRO A 368 5.66 4.68 -23.86
CA PRO A 368 6.83 5.30 -24.45
C PRO A 368 6.59 5.74 -25.89
N LYS A 369 6.80 7.03 -26.19
CA LYS A 369 6.79 7.51 -27.58
C LYS A 369 8.15 7.33 -28.25
N ALA A 370 9.21 7.72 -27.54
CA ALA A 370 10.60 7.54 -27.95
C ALA A 370 11.53 7.55 -26.72
N PRO A 371 12.76 6.99 -26.79
CA PRO A 371 13.72 7.10 -25.69
C PRO A 371 13.87 8.54 -25.19
N GLY A 372 13.63 8.76 -23.89
CA GLY A 372 13.71 10.08 -23.27
C GLY A 372 12.54 11.03 -23.61
N SER A 373 11.47 10.58 -24.25
CA SER A 373 10.22 11.35 -24.36
C SER A 373 9.40 11.30 -23.07
N GLU A 374 8.53 12.29 -22.87
CA GLU A 374 7.62 12.34 -21.72
C GLU A 374 6.16 12.44 -22.16
N LEU A 375 5.31 11.66 -21.52
CA LEU A 375 3.86 11.81 -21.59
C LEU A 375 3.37 12.32 -20.24
N GLN A 376 2.55 13.35 -20.23
CA GLN A 376 2.03 13.92 -19.00
C GLN A 376 0.50 13.92 -18.98
N GLY A 377 -0.09 13.79 -17.80
CA GLY A 377 -1.53 13.88 -17.63
C GLY A 377 -2.03 13.28 -16.33
N THR A 378 -3.32 13.46 -16.06
CA THR A 378 -3.97 12.90 -14.88
C THR A 378 -4.24 11.40 -15.00
N ASP A 379 -4.39 10.90 -16.22
CA ASP A 379 -4.35 9.47 -16.57
C ASP A 379 -3.04 8.80 -16.15
N VAL A 380 -1.92 9.52 -16.31
CA VAL A 380 -0.59 9.08 -15.85
C VAL A 380 -0.50 9.04 -14.32
N ALA A 381 -1.00 10.08 -13.63
CA ALA A 381 -1.02 10.12 -12.17
C ALA A 381 -1.91 9.04 -11.55
N MET A 382 -3.08 8.79 -12.16
CA MET A 382 -3.96 7.68 -11.79
C MET A 382 -3.23 6.34 -11.93
N LEU A 383 -2.44 6.16 -13.00
CA LEU A 383 -1.74 4.91 -13.28
C LEU A 383 -0.66 4.65 -12.24
N GLU A 384 0.16 5.67 -11.96
CA GLU A 384 1.18 5.59 -10.91
C GLU A 384 0.54 5.23 -9.57
N GLU A 385 -0.56 5.89 -9.18
CA GLU A 385 -1.22 5.62 -7.90
C GLU A 385 -1.74 4.18 -7.86
N LEU A 386 -2.42 3.73 -8.93
CA LEU A 386 -2.96 2.38 -9.00
C LEU A 386 -1.85 1.33 -8.91
N LEU A 387 -0.77 1.48 -9.68
CA LEU A 387 0.37 0.55 -9.65
C LEU A 387 1.09 0.58 -8.29
N TRP A 388 1.21 1.75 -7.67
CA TRP A 388 1.79 1.90 -6.35
C TRP A 388 0.99 1.15 -5.27
N GLN A 389 -0.34 1.24 -5.32
CA GLN A 389 -1.24 0.53 -4.42
C GLN A 389 -1.19 -0.99 -4.64
N LEU A 390 -1.02 -1.44 -5.88
CA LEU A 390 -0.77 -2.84 -6.23
C LEU A 390 0.64 -3.33 -5.88
N GLY A 391 1.45 -2.48 -5.22
CA GLY A 391 2.78 -2.83 -4.71
C GLY A 391 3.84 -2.96 -5.80
N LEU A 392 3.76 -2.16 -6.86
CA LEU A 392 4.78 -2.13 -7.92
C LEU A 392 5.78 -1.02 -7.63
N SER A 393 7.03 -1.39 -7.35
CA SER A 393 8.11 -0.43 -7.13
C SER A 393 8.51 0.34 -8.40
N PRO A 394 8.68 1.67 -8.32
CA PRO A 394 9.23 2.48 -9.40
C PRO A 394 10.76 2.44 -9.48
N GLN A 395 11.47 1.86 -8.51
CA GLN A 395 12.94 1.84 -8.48
C GLN A 395 13.55 0.84 -9.48
N LYS A 396 14.67 1.22 -10.12
CA LYS A 396 15.53 0.33 -10.90
C LYS A 396 16.57 -0.39 -10.03
N GLY A 397 16.83 -1.67 -10.30
CA GLY A 397 17.94 -2.45 -9.71
C GLY A 397 17.79 -2.87 -8.25
N SER A 398 17.04 -2.14 -7.44
CA SER A 398 16.71 -2.49 -6.05
C SER A 398 15.22 -2.28 -5.82
N PRO A 399 14.35 -3.09 -6.45
CA PRO A 399 12.91 -2.94 -6.34
C PRO A 399 12.48 -2.80 -4.89
N GLY A 400 11.78 -1.74 -4.53
CA GLY A 400 11.14 -1.66 -3.21
C GLY A 400 12.00 -1.55 -1.99
N SER A 401 13.31 -1.47 -2.20
CA SER A 401 14.20 -1.05 -1.14
C SER A 401 13.70 0.30 -0.60
N GLU A 402 13.53 0.39 0.72
CA GLU A 402 13.26 1.67 1.39
C GLU A 402 11.86 2.25 1.09
N GLY A 403 10.94 1.46 0.51
CA GLY A 403 9.56 1.87 0.25
C GLY A 403 9.44 3.09 -0.68
N ALA A 404 10.37 3.22 -1.62
CA ALA A 404 10.50 4.40 -2.45
C ALA A 404 9.42 4.50 -3.54
N ARG A 405 8.51 5.45 -3.36
CA ARG A 405 7.58 5.96 -4.37
C ARG A 405 8.23 7.07 -5.19
N ILE A 406 7.74 7.33 -6.40
CA ILE A 406 8.03 8.59 -7.10
C ILE A 406 7.72 9.78 -6.18
N LYS A 407 8.73 10.64 -5.95
CA LYS A 407 8.68 11.83 -5.07
C LYS A 407 8.38 11.54 -3.60
N SER A 408 8.96 10.46 -3.08
CA SER A 408 8.88 10.18 -1.64
C SER A 408 10.22 10.35 -0.95
N ASP A 409 10.15 10.76 0.32
CA ASP A 409 11.27 10.63 1.24
C ASP A 409 11.42 9.17 1.65
N ARG A 410 12.61 8.62 1.43
CA ARG A 410 12.98 7.24 1.77
C ARG A 410 13.40 7.09 3.23
N GLY A 411 13.42 8.17 4.00
CA GLY A 411 13.76 8.16 5.42
C GLY A 411 15.22 7.78 5.67
N LYS A 412 15.46 6.92 6.67
CA LYS A 412 16.79 6.49 7.08
C LYS A 412 17.01 5.01 6.79
N ASN A 413 18.21 4.63 6.38
CA ASN A 413 18.56 3.22 6.28
C ASN A 413 18.85 2.60 7.67
N ARG A 414 19.13 1.29 7.70
CA ARG A 414 19.43 0.51 8.92
C ARG A 414 20.63 1.01 9.74
N ARG A 415 21.45 1.90 9.18
CA ARG A 415 22.62 2.51 9.85
C ARG A 415 22.34 3.94 10.32
N GLY A 416 21.08 4.39 10.27
CA GLY A 416 20.67 5.74 10.64
C GLY A 416 21.00 6.82 9.59
N ILE A 417 21.48 6.42 8.41
CA ILE A 417 21.86 7.37 7.34
C ILE A 417 20.60 7.82 6.61
N ASN A 418 20.41 9.14 6.50
CA ASN A 418 19.35 9.72 5.67
C ASN A 418 19.56 9.35 4.19
N LEU A 419 18.54 8.74 3.61
CA LEU A 419 18.49 8.34 2.20
C LEU A 419 17.94 9.46 1.31
N GLY A 420 17.16 10.37 1.92
CA GLY A 420 16.58 11.52 1.26
C GLY A 420 15.52 11.16 0.21
N GLN A 421 15.18 12.15 -0.61
CA GLN A 421 14.21 12.01 -1.69
C GLN A 421 14.63 10.94 -2.71
N THR A 422 13.65 10.31 -3.33
CA THR A 422 13.89 9.41 -4.48
C THR A 422 14.61 10.14 -5.61
N LYS A 423 15.62 9.50 -6.19
CA LYS A 423 16.38 10.05 -7.30
C LYS A 423 15.64 9.84 -8.61
N VAL A 424 15.58 10.89 -9.43
CA VAL A 424 14.94 10.86 -10.74
C VAL A 424 15.77 10.10 -11.77
N CYS A 425 15.09 9.37 -12.63
CA CYS A 425 15.71 8.82 -13.82
C CYS A 425 15.99 9.93 -14.84
N GLY A 426 17.27 10.31 -14.99
CA GLY A 426 17.69 11.43 -15.81
C GLY A 426 17.40 12.82 -15.20
N ASN A 427 17.78 13.90 -15.91
CA ASN A 427 17.68 15.29 -15.44
C ASN A 427 16.33 15.97 -15.79
N ARG A 428 15.20 15.31 -15.57
CA ARG A 428 13.88 15.84 -15.94
C ARG A 428 12.83 15.60 -14.85
N ASP A 429 11.61 16.07 -15.10
CA ASP A 429 10.39 15.97 -14.29
C ASP A 429 9.92 14.53 -13.96
N ALA A 430 10.79 13.52 -14.01
CA ALA A 430 10.49 12.13 -13.67
C ALA A 430 10.17 11.92 -12.17
N ASP A 431 10.34 12.95 -11.34
CA ASP A 431 9.85 13.01 -9.96
C ASP A 431 8.37 13.40 -9.91
N LYS A 432 7.74 13.79 -11.03
CA LYS A 432 6.32 14.10 -11.05
C LYS A 432 5.54 12.82 -11.31
N ARG A 433 4.65 12.48 -10.37
CA ARG A 433 3.73 11.32 -10.48
C ARG A 433 2.82 11.38 -11.71
N SER A 434 2.61 12.56 -12.28
CA SER A 434 1.83 12.81 -13.50
C SER A 434 2.65 12.70 -14.80
N VAL A 435 3.90 12.23 -14.74
CA VAL A 435 4.82 12.13 -15.87
C VAL A 435 5.23 10.68 -16.10
N PHE A 436 5.04 10.22 -17.34
CA PHE A 436 5.49 8.94 -17.85
C PHE A 436 6.74 9.20 -18.68
N TYR A 437 7.90 9.02 -18.06
CA TYR A 437 9.21 9.15 -18.70
C TYR A 437 9.63 7.83 -19.37
N SER A 438 10.00 7.87 -20.65
CA SER A 438 10.34 6.67 -21.43
C SER A 438 11.84 6.46 -21.67
N GLY A 439 12.64 6.46 -20.61
CA GLY A 439 14.08 6.23 -20.67
C GLY A 439 14.60 5.26 -19.62
N TRP A 440 13.75 4.34 -19.13
CA TRP A 440 14.09 3.53 -17.97
C TRP A 440 15.42 2.74 -18.13
N ALA A 441 15.72 2.32 -19.37
CA ALA A 441 16.90 1.54 -19.71
C ALA A 441 18.20 2.27 -19.34
N ASN A 442 18.18 3.60 -19.33
CA ASN A 442 19.34 4.44 -19.04
C ASN A 442 19.40 4.92 -17.57
N CYS A 443 18.38 4.67 -16.73
CA CYS A 443 18.45 5.08 -15.33
C CYS A 443 19.60 4.38 -14.59
N ALA A 444 20.16 5.01 -13.57
CA ALA A 444 21.01 4.35 -12.61
C ALA A 444 20.18 3.45 -11.66
N ASN A 445 20.85 2.53 -10.97
CA ASN A 445 20.21 1.75 -9.91
C ASN A 445 19.76 2.68 -8.76
N GLY A 446 18.55 2.46 -8.25
CA GLY A 446 17.92 3.26 -7.21
C GLY A 446 17.09 4.45 -7.71
N GLU A 447 17.20 4.79 -9.00
CA GLU A 447 16.35 5.83 -9.61
C GLU A 447 14.95 5.32 -9.90
N VAL A 448 13.98 6.24 -9.88
CA VAL A 448 12.55 5.92 -10.02
C VAL A 448 11.96 6.34 -11.37
N SER A 449 11.05 5.54 -11.92
CA SER A 449 10.25 5.90 -13.10
C SER A 449 8.90 5.17 -13.12
N LEU A 450 7.88 5.76 -13.75
CA LEU A 450 6.60 5.09 -13.97
C LEU A 450 6.71 3.98 -15.02
N GLU A 451 7.57 4.15 -16.04
CA GLU A 451 7.79 3.14 -17.09
C GLU A 451 8.16 1.79 -16.48
N VAL A 452 9.09 1.76 -15.51
CA VAL A 452 9.48 0.49 -14.88
C VAL A 452 8.35 -0.12 -14.06
N MET A 453 7.44 0.67 -13.45
CA MET A 453 6.27 0.11 -12.77
C MET A 453 5.35 -0.63 -13.76
N VAL A 454 5.12 -0.06 -14.95
CA VAL A 454 4.31 -0.71 -16.00
C VAL A 454 5.00 -1.98 -16.50
N ARG A 455 6.31 -1.90 -16.79
CA ARG A 455 7.11 -3.07 -17.21
C ARG A 455 7.07 -4.17 -16.17
N ARG A 456 7.17 -3.81 -14.88
CA ARG A 456 7.07 -4.74 -13.76
C ARG A 456 5.72 -5.41 -13.71
N TYR A 457 4.64 -4.63 -13.80
CA TYR A 457 3.30 -5.18 -13.80
C TYR A 457 3.09 -6.21 -14.93
N GLN A 458 3.54 -5.88 -16.15
CA GLN A 458 3.47 -6.77 -17.30
C GLN A 458 4.37 -8.01 -17.12
N ALA A 459 5.62 -7.81 -16.72
CA ALA A 459 6.58 -8.89 -16.47
C ALA A 459 6.12 -9.84 -15.37
N ARG A 460 5.48 -9.32 -14.31
CA ARG A 460 4.90 -10.10 -13.20
C ARG A 460 3.82 -11.07 -13.67
N ARG A 461 3.06 -10.71 -14.71
CA ARG A 461 2.06 -11.60 -15.33
C ARG A 461 2.65 -12.61 -16.30
N ASN A 462 3.73 -12.24 -16.97
CA ASN A 462 4.45 -13.10 -17.92
C ASN A 462 5.40 -14.06 -17.21
N ALA A 463 5.73 -13.81 -15.94
CA ALA A 463 6.52 -14.71 -15.12
C ALA A 463 5.76 -16.04 -14.96
N THR A 464 6.28 -17.10 -15.58
CA THR A 464 5.78 -18.47 -15.42
C THR A 464 6.68 -19.26 -14.49
N SER A 465 6.13 -20.32 -13.90
CA SER A 465 6.89 -21.26 -13.05
C SER A 465 8.00 -22.02 -13.81
N ALA A 466 8.07 -21.90 -15.14
CA ALA A 466 9.11 -22.52 -15.98
C ALA A 466 10.44 -21.74 -15.96
N ASN A 467 10.44 -20.48 -15.51
CA ASN A 467 11.67 -19.72 -15.34
C ASN A 467 12.42 -20.23 -14.11
N LYS A 468 13.65 -20.74 -14.30
CA LYS A 468 14.53 -21.20 -13.22
C LYS A 468 14.79 -20.06 -12.22
N GLY A 469 13.98 -19.98 -11.16
CA GLY A 469 14.03 -18.90 -10.17
C GLY A 469 12.75 -18.64 -9.38
N GLY A 470 11.65 -19.36 -9.67
CA GLY A 470 10.32 -19.05 -9.13
C GLY A 470 9.69 -17.90 -9.92
N ASN A 471 8.49 -17.47 -9.56
CA ASN A 471 7.74 -16.39 -10.22
C ASN A 471 8.38 -14.98 -10.06
N LYS A 472 9.72 -14.89 -10.06
CA LYS A 472 10.50 -13.66 -9.93
C LYS A 472 10.53 -12.89 -11.25
N VAL A 473 10.36 -11.58 -11.18
CA VAL A 473 10.51 -10.69 -12.32
C VAL A 473 11.99 -10.51 -12.61
N THR A 474 12.46 -11.03 -13.76
CA THR A 474 13.87 -10.92 -14.17
C THR A 474 14.09 -9.69 -15.03
N GLY A 475 15.35 -9.21 -15.12
CA GLY A 475 15.72 -8.14 -16.05
C GLY A 475 15.35 -8.45 -17.51
N ALA A 476 15.44 -9.73 -17.91
CA ALA A 476 15.02 -10.17 -19.24
C ALA A 476 13.50 -10.00 -19.47
N LEU A 477 12.67 -10.36 -18.49
CA LEU A 477 11.22 -10.17 -18.57
C LEU A 477 10.84 -8.68 -18.58
N LEU A 478 11.55 -7.84 -17.83
CA LEU A 478 11.36 -6.38 -17.86
C LEU A 478 11.69 -5.77 -19.23
N ASN A 479 12.74 -6.26 -19.88
CA ASN A 479 13.13 -5.82 -21.22
C ASN A 479 12.14 -6.28 -22.30
N GLN A 480 11.49 -7.43 -22.11
CA GLN A 480 10.45 -7.95 -23.02
C GLN A 480 9.08 -7.27 -22.84
N ALA A 481 8.83 -6.65 -21.68
CA ALA A 481 7.59 -5.91 -21.44
C ALA A 481 7.48 -4.71 -22.39
N SER A 482 6.27 -4.40 -22.87
CA SER A 482 6.06 -3.30 -23.83
C SER A 482 6.18 -1.92 -23.19
N ALA A 483 5.93 -1.84 -21.88
CA ALA A 483 5.68 -0.59 -21.15
C ALA A 483 4.46 0.20 -21.64
N SER A 484 3.62 -0.40 -22.49
CA SER A 484 2.40 0.22 -23.00
C SER A 484 1.19 -0.20 -22.19
N VAL A 485 0.42 0.75 -21.68
CA VAL A 485 -0.91 0.52 -21.08
C VAL A 485 -1.95 0.51 -22.20
N ASP A 486 -2.00 -0.63 -22.88
CA ASP A 486 -2.97 -1.00 -23.91
C ASP A 486 -4.21 -1.71 -23.31
N ASP A 487 -5.16 -2.12 -24.15
CA ASP A 487 -6.37 -2.83 -23.71
C ASP A 487 -6.07 -4.12 -22.96
N ALA A 488 -5.02 -4.85 -23.35
CA ALA A 488 -4.60 -6.06 -22.65
C ALA A 488 -4.11 -5.72 -21.23
N THR A 489 -3.28 -4.69 -21.10
CA THR A 489 -2.78 -4.21 -19.81
C THR A 489 -3.92 -3.67 -18.94
N LEU A 490 -4.85 -2.89 -19.51
CA LEU A 490 -6.02 -2.36 -18.80
C LEU A 490 -6.99 -3.46 -18.35
N GLY A 491 -7.29 -4.44 -19.20
CA GLY A 491 -8.12 -5.59 -18.85
C GLY A 491 -7.51 -6.44 -17.73
N ASN A 492 -6.19 -6.52 -17.71
CA ASN A 492 -5.44 -7.10 -16.61
C ASN A 492 -5.54 -6.22 -15.34
N LEU A 493 -5.25 -4.91 -15.43
CA LEU A 493 -5.34 -4.00 -14.28
C LEU A 493 -6.72 -4.04 -13.64
N LYS A 494 -7.80 -4.13 -14.43
CA LYS A 494 -9.17 -4.32 -13.95
C LYS A 494 -9.28 -5.52 -12.99
N LYS A 495 -8.69 -6.68 -13.32
CA LYS A 495 -8.78 -7.91 -12.50
C LYS A 495 -8.09 -7.71 -11.15
N ASP A 496 -6.86 -7.20 -11.18
CA ASP A 496 -6.06 -6.99 -9.97
C ASP A 496 -6.63 -5.89 -9.09
N TRP A 497 -7.00 -4.77 -9.71
CA TRP A 497 -7.57 -3.63 -9.02
C TRP A 497 -8.91 -3.97 -8.37
N SER A 498 -9.78 -4.73 -9.03
CA SER A 498 -11.04 -5.16 -8.44
C SER A 498 -10.82 -6.03 -7.19
N ALA A 499 -9.82 -6.90 -7.24
CA ALA A 499 -9.45 -7.77 -6.13
C ALA A 499 -8.84 -6.97 -4.96
N TYR A 500 -7.90 -6.08 -5.27
CA TYR A 500 -7.30 -5.16 -4.29
C TYR A 500 -8.34 -4.22 -3.66
N SER A 501 -9.14 -3.53 -4.47
CA SER A 501 -10.14 -2.57 -3.99
C SER A 501 -11.20 -3.23 -3.12
N LYS A 502 -11.63 -4.47 -3.46
CA LYS A 502 -12.53 -5.24 -2.60
C LYS A 502 -11.89 -5.52 -1.24
N ALA A 503 -10.66 -6.03 -1.22
CA ALA A 503 -9.94 -6.29 0.02
C ALA A 503 -9.71 -5.01 0.83
N TYR A 504 -9.42 -3.89 0.16
CA TYR A 504 -9.24 -2.58 0.78
C TYR A 504 -10.52 -2.10 1.46
N ASN A 505 -11.64 -2.09 0.75
CA ASN A 505 -12.89 -1.58 1.32
C ASN A 505 -13.34 -2.40 2.54
N GLU A 506 -13.07 -3.70 2.56
CA GLU A 506 -13.42 -4.59 3.68
C GLU A 506 -12.58 -4.32 4.94
N LEU A 507 -11.31 -3.95 4.77
CA LEU A 507 -10.34 -4.01 5.86
C LEU A 507 -9.53 -2.72 6.06
N SER A 508 -9.78 -1.66 5.30
CA SER A 508 -9.12 -0.36 5.44
C SER A 508 -9.31 0.31 6.81
N GLY A 509 -10.37 -0.04 7.54
CA GLY A 509 -10.57 0.33 8.94
C GLY A 509 -9.87 -0.59 9.96
N SER A 510 -9.27 -1.69 9.50
CA SER A 510 -8.48 -2.61 10.33
C SER A 510 -7.06 -2.06 10.51
N GLY A 511 -6.53 -2.14 11.73
CA GLY A 511 -5.14 -1.81 12.01
C GLY A 511 -4.15 -2.79 11.35
N VAL A 512 -2.87 -2.67 11.71
CA VAL A 512 -1.85 -3.67 11.33
C VAL A 512 -2.27 -5.04 11.88
N ILE A 513 -2.26 -6.07 11.03
CA ILE A 513 -2.66 -7.43 11.42
C ILE A 513 -1.41 -8.27 11.67
N LEU A 514 -1.21 -8.65 12.93
CA LEU A 514 -0.08 -9.43 13.40
C LEU A 514 -0.38 -10.93 13.41
N ALA A 515 0.69 -11.74 13.45
CA ALA A 515 0.59 -13.20 13.49
C ALA A 515 -0.24 -13.73 14.68
N GLU A 516 -0.28 -12.96 15.79
CA GLU A 516 -0.95 -13.34 17.03
C GLU A 516 -2.39 -12.83 17.15
N ASP A 517 -2.86 -12.02 16.18
CA ASP A 517 -4.20 -11.45 16.23
C ASP A 517 -5.29 -12.53 16.09
N THR A 518 -6.42 -12.31 16.75
CA THR A 518 -7.57 -13.23 16.73
C THR A 518 -8.03 -13.53 15.30
N GLN A 519 -8.02 -12.52 14.44
CA GLN A 519 -8.42 -12.67 13.03
C GLN A 519 -7.46 -13.60 12.27
N MET A 520 -6.14 -13.49 12.52
CA MET A 520 -5.13 -14.37 11.94
C MET A 520 -5.34 -15.83 12.38
N LYS A 521 -5.58 -16.04 13.67
CA LYS A 521 -5.87 -17.37 14.23
C LYS A 521 -7.08 -18.01 13.57
N GLN A 522 -8.13 -17.24 13.30
CA GLN A 522 -9.31 -17.72 12.59
C GLN A 522 -8.99 -18.06 11.13
N TRP A 523 -8.24 -17.22 10.41
CA TRP A 523 -7.87 -17.52 9.02
C TRP A 523 -6.99 -18.76 8.88
N ILE A 524 -6.07 -18.99 9.83
CA ILE A 524 -5.27 -20.23 9.89
C ILE A 524 -6.19 -21.43 10.07
N LYS A 525 -7.16 -21.36 10.99
CA LYS A 525 -8.14 -22.43 11.19
C LYS A 525 -8.92 -22.72 9.91
N ASP A 526 -9.47 -21.68 9.27
CA ASP A 526 -10.21 -21.83 8.01
C ASP A 526 -9.33 -22.42 6.90
N ALA A 527 -8.04 -22.08 6.87
CA ALA A 527 -7.11 -22.62 5.89
C ALA A 527 -6.79 -24.09 6.16
N VAL A 528 -6.56 -24.50 7.41
CA VAL A 528 -6.35 -25.90 7.77
C VAL A 528 -7.55 -26.77 7.42
N GLU A 529 -8.78 -26.25 7.52
CA GLU A 529 -9.99 -26.97 7.09
C GLU A 529 -9.97 -27.36 5.60
N ILE A 530 -9.22 -26.64 4.75
CA ILE A 530 -9.07 -26.99 3.32
C ILE A 530 -8.33 -28.33 3.17
N TRP A 531 -7.40 -28.69 4.05
CA TRP A 531 -6.76 -30.00 3.99
C TRP A 531 -7.75 -31.15 4.23
N ASP A 532 -8.82 -30.91 5.00
CA ASP A 532 -9.85 -31.92 5.27
C ASP A 532 -10.94 -31.89 4.19
N LYS A 533 -11.45 -30.70 3.85
CA LYS A 533 -12.63 -30.51 2.99
C LYS A 533 -12.32 -30.33 1.51
N GLY A 534 -11.06 -30.13 1.14
CA GLY A 534 -10.68 -29.74 -0.22
C GLY A 534 -11.17 -28.34 -0.60
N LYS A 535 -10.87 -27.92 -1.84
CA LYS A 535 -11.35 -26.64 -2.40
C LYS A 535 -11.27 -26.63 -3.94
N GLY A 536 -12.43 -26.57 -4.59
CA GLY A 536 -12.51 -26.80 -6.03
C GLY A 536 -12.29 -28.28 -6.37
N ILE A 537 -12.04 -28.59 -7.63
CA ILE A 537 -11.87 -29.99 -8.09
C ILE A 537 -10.42 -30.42 -7.93
N ARG A 538 -9.48 -29.48 -8.03
CA ARG A 538 -8.03 -29.72 -8.01
C ARG A 538 -7.37 -29.72 -6.64
N VAL A 539 -8.12 -29.49 -5.57
CA VAL A 539 -7.63 -29.63 -4.19
C VAL A 539 -8.50 -30.68 -3.50
N PRO A 540 -8.03 -31.93 -3.39
CA PRO A 540 -8.82 -33.03 -2.86
C PRO A 540 -9.02 -32.94 -1.35
N VAL A 541 -10.07 -33.60 -0.89
CA VAL A 541 -10.36 -33.85 0.53
C VAL A 541 -9.25 -34.68 1.18
N ASN A 542 -9.10 -34.55 2.49
CA ASN A 542 -8.21 -35.37 3.32
C ASN A 542 -6.73 -35.39 2.89
N THR A 543 -6.22 -34.29 2.33
CA THR A 543 -4.81 -34.19 1.91
C THR A 543 -3.84 -34.25 3.10
N TYR A 544 -4.17 -33.62 4.24
CA TYR A 544 -3.36 -33.71 5.46
C TYR A 544 -4.24 -33.61 6.71
N THR A 545 -4.72 -34.76 7.17
CA THR A 545 -5.75 -34.88 8.23
C THR A 545 -5.16 -34.80 9.64
N GLU A 546 -6.04 -34.57 10.62
CA GLU A 546 -5.67 -34.63 12.05
C GLU A 546 -5.11 -36.00 12.44
N ALA A 547 -5.68 -37.09 11.92
CA ALA A 547 -5.21 -38.44 12.17
C ALA A 547 -3.78 -38.67 11.63
N THR A 548 -3.51 -38.18 10.42
CA THR A 548 -2.16 -38.22 9.84
C THR A 548 -1.17 -37.42 10.70
N HIS A 549 -1.55 -36.23 11.15
CA HIS A 549 -0.73 -35.39 12.01
C HIS A 549 -0.44 -36.03 13.37
N ALA A 550 -1.45 -36.55 14.05
CA ALA A 550 -1.30 -37.28 15.31
C ALA A 550 -0.42 -38.53 15.16
N GLY A 551 -0.54 -39.24 14.03
CA GLY A 551 0.35 -40.35 13.69
C GLY A 551 1.80 -39.92 13.56
N ILE A 552 2.07 -38.76 12.96
CA ILE A 552 3.42 -38.19 12.83
C ILE A 552 3.97 -37.77 14.19
N LEU A 553 3.17 -37.14 15.06
CA LEU A 553 3.58 -36.79 16.43
C LEU A 553 3.99 -38.03 17.22
N ARG A 554 3.20 -39.11 17.12
CA ARG A 554 3.52 -40.40 17.75
C ARG A 554 4.84 -40.97 17.21
N LEU A 555 5.04 -40.95 15.89
CA LEU A 555 6.30 -41.37 15.27
C LEU A 555 7.49 -40.52 15.76
N ALA A 556 7.24 -39.24 16.06
CA ALA A 556 8.23 -38.32 16.62
C ALA A 556 8.45 -38.46 18.14
N GLY A 557 7.74 -39.36 18.82
CA GLY A 557 7.78 -39.47 20.29
C GLY A 557 7.19 -38.25 21.01
N VAL A 558 6.27 -37.54 20.36
CA VAL A 558 5.58 -36.36 20.88
C VAL A 558 4.14 -36.73 21.25
N THR A 559 3.71 -36.36 22.45
CA THR A 559 2.30 -36.51 22.85
C THR A 559 1.48 -35.37 22.25
N ALA A 560 0.40 -35.69 21.55
CA ALA A 560 -0.47 -34.69 20.96
C ALA A 560 -1.18 -33.86 22.05
N ASP A 561 -1.10 -32.53 21.94
CA ASP A 561 -1.73 -31.57 22.82
C ASP A 561 -2.08 -30.26 22.08
N LYS A 562 -2.45 -29.21 22.82
CA LYS A 562 -2.87 -27.92 22.22
C LYS A 562 -1.72 -27.12 21.59
N THR A 563 -0.47 -27.48 21.85
CA THR A 563 0.74 -26.76 21.41
C THR A 563 1.35 -27.32 20.13
N ASN A 564 0.92 -28.50 19.68
CA ASN A 564 1.48 -29.19 18.51
C ASN A 564 0.41 -29.60 17.49
N THR A 565 -0.58 -28.74 17.26
CA THR A 565 -1.68 -28.97 16.30
C THR A 565 -1.31 -28.56 14.87
N ARG A 566 -2.11 -29.01 13.88
CA ARG A 566 -1.99 -28.56 12.47
C ARG A 566 -2.06 -27.05 12.30
N ASN A 567 -2.84 -26.35 13.13
CA ASN A 567 -2.92 -24.89 13.13
C ASN A 567 -1.60 -24.25 13.56
N ILE A 568 -0.96 -24.79 14.60
CA ILE A 568 0.37 -24.32 15.04
C ILE A 568 1.41 -24.59 13.95
N PHE A 569 1.38 -25.77 13.35
CA PHE A 569 2.26 -26.13 12.25
C PHE A 569 2.13 -25.16 11.07
N LEU A 570 0.91 -24.90 10.58
CA LEU A 570 0.68 -23.97 9.46
C LEU A 570 1.11 -22.54 9.83
N ARG A 571 0.80 -22.07 11.04
CA ARG A 571 1.23 -20.74 11.51
C ARG A 571 2.75 -20.61 11.46
N ASN A 572 3.46 -21.57 12.03
CA ASN A 572 4.92 -21.53 12.11
C ASN A 572 5.54 -21.61 10.71
N TRP A 573 4.93 -22.37 9.81
CA TRP A 573 5.35 -22.40 8.41
C TRP A 573 5.19 -21.03 7.73
N ILE A 574 4.01 -20.39 7.86
CA ILE A 574 3.74 -19.07 7.28
C ILE A 574 4.64 -17.99 7.86
N THR A 575 4.88 -17.99 9.17
CA THR A 575 5.77 -17.02 9.84
C THR A 575 7.23 -17.24 9.49
N HIS A 576 7.62 -18.48 9.16
CA HIS A 576 8.96 -18.78 8.67
C HIS A 576 9.18 -18.25 7.25
N GLU A 577 8.14 -18.21 6.40
CA GLU A 577 8.21 -17.61 5.05
C GLU A 577 8.43 -16.10 5.08
N SER A 578 7.77 -15.41 6.01
CA SER A 578 7.96 -13.98 6.22
C SER A 578 7.62 -13.65 7.66
N THR A 579 8.50 -12.91 8.34
CA THR A 579 8.17 -12.32 9.66
C THR A 579 7.44 -10.99 9.54
N TYR A 580 7.24 -10.50 8.30
CA TYR A 580 6.56 -9.25 7.98
C TYR A 580 5.18 -9.59 7.39
N HIS A 581 4.13 -9.19 8.10
CA HIS A 581 2.75 -9.47 7.74
C HIS A 581 1.93 -8.17 7.77
N TRP A 582 1.03 -8.02 6.79
CA TRP A 582 0.02 -6.97 6.60
C TRP A 582 0.17 -5.70 7.47
N GLY A 583 0.98 -4.76 6.99
CA GLY A 583 1.16 -3.44 7.59
C GLY A 583 2.27 -3.34 8.64
N ASN A 584 2.87 -4.45 9.08
CA ASN A 584 3.97 -4.41 10.06
C ASN A 584 5.30 -4.14 9.35
N ASN A 585 5.82 -2.93 9.54
CA ASN A 585 7.00 -2.45 8.83
C ASN A 585 8.17 -2.15 9.76
N ILE A 586 8.89 -3.20 10.17
CA ILE A 586 9.96 -3.10 11.18
C ILE A 586 11.35 -2.83 10.54
N LYS A 587 11.47 -2.86 9.20
CA LYS A 587 12.74 -2.65 8.47
C LYS A 587 12.79 -1.28 7.76
N ASN A 588 12.71 -0.18 8.50
CA ASN A 588 12.90 1.20 8.03
C ASN A 588 11.97 1.73 6.92
N ASN A 589 11.01 0.93 6.46
CA ASN A 589 10.07 1.35 5.44
C ASN A 589 8.84 1.99 6.14
N GLN A 590 8.12 2.88 5.46
CA GLN A 590 6.96 3.57 6.02
C GLN A 590 5.85 2.57 6.43
N PRO A 591 5.42 2.52 7.70
CA PRO A 591 4.24 1.73 8.08
C PRO A 591 3.05 2.24 7.29
N SER A 592 2.33 1.34 6.64
CA SER A 592 1.10 1.70 5.94
C SER A 592 -0.06 0.92 6.52
N PRO A 593 -1.14 1.60 6.95
CA PRO A 593 -2.36 0.91 7.31
C PRO A 593 -2.83 0.19 6.05
N TYR A 594 -2.92 -1.14 6.15
CA TYR A 594 -3.50 -2.00 5.15
C TYR A 594 -2.71 -2.23 3.84
N ARG A 595 -1.65 -1.46 3.58
CA ARG A 595 -0.69 -1.75 2.50
C ARG A 595 0.44 -2.61 3.04
N MET A 596 0.76 -3.70 2.35
CA MET A 596 1.92 -4.50 2.70
C MET A 596 3.16 -3.83 2.14
N THR A 597 4.22 -3.81 2.93
CA THR A 597 5.57 -3.54 2.45
C THR A 597 6.34 -4.84 2.44
N GLU A 598 6.87 -5.18 1.28
CA GLU A 598 7.64 -6.40 1.13
C GLU A 598 9.01 -6.25 1.76
N GLY A 599 9.54 -7.36 2.28
CA GLY A 599 10.95 -7.40 2.64
C GLY A 599 11.81 -7.13 1.39
N GLY A 600 12.59 -6.05 1.40
CA GLY A 600 13.72 -5.79 0.48
C GLY A 600 13.47 -5.79 -1.04
N ALA A 601 12.27 -6.14 -1.52
CA ALA A 601 11.94 -6.40 -2.92
C ALA A 601 10.43 -6.18 -3.23
N ASP A 602 9.93 -4.93 -3.18
CA ASP A 602 8.52 -4.45 -3.46
C ASP A 602 8.10 -4.64 -4.95
N GLU A 603 8.40 -5.77 -5.55
CA GLU A 603 7.96 -6.14 -6.91
C GLU A 603 6.62 -6.91 -6.91
N HIS A 604 6.18 -7.36 -5.74
CA HIS A 604 5.03 -8.23 -5.51
C HIS A 604 4.06 -7.68 -4.43
N GLY A 605 4.20 -6.40 -4.06
CA GLY A 605 3.63 -5.81 -2.86
C GLY A 605 2.13 -5.99 -2.72
N SER A 606 1.72 -6.31 -1.50
CA SER A 606 0.35 -6.65 -1.06
C SER A 606 -0.03 -8.14 -1.02
N LEU A 607 0.92 -9.06 -1.25
CA LEU A 607 0.61 -10.51 -1.33
C LEU A 607 1.26 -11.41 -0.27
N SER A 608 1.93 -10.86 0.74
CA SER A 608 2.58 -11.63 1.83
C SER A 608 3.45 -12.78 1.30
N PHE A 609 3.44 -13.93 1.96
CA PHE A 609 4.10 -15.15 1.50
C PHE A 609 3.56 -15.65 0.14
N SER A 610 2.36 -15.24 -0.31
CA SER A 610 1.81 -15.61 -1.62
C SER A 610 2.35 -14.76 -2.78
N GLN A 611 3.35 -13.90 -2.56
CA GLN A 611 4.06 -13.21 -3.65
C GLN A 611 4.57 -14.20 -4.72
N LEU A 612 5.07 -15.35 -4.29
CA LEU A 612 5.54 -16.43 -5.16
C LEU A 612 4.39 -17.15 -5.87
N LEU A 613 3.14 -16.91 -5.46
CA LEU A 613 1.95 -17.56 -5.99
C LEU A 613 1.12 -16.66 -6.91
N TYR A 614 1.50 -15.38 -7.05
CA TYR A 614 0.79 -14.43 -7.93
C TYR A 614 0.56 -14.99 -9.33
N GLY A 615 1.61 -15.51 -9.97
CA GLY A 615 1.51 -16.06 -11.33
C GLY A 615 0.53 -17.23 -11.45
N HIS A 616 0.33 -18.00 -10.37
CA HIS A 616 -0.64 -19.10 -10.37
C HIS A 616 -2.10 -18.63 -10.35
N ARG A 617 -2.38 -17.41 -9.88
CA ARG A 617 -3.74 -16.84 -9.81
C ARG A 617 -4.02 -15.75 -10.84
N TYR A 618 -3.09 -14.82 -11.01
CA TYR A 618 -3.23 -13.62 -11.85
C TYR A 618 -2.26 -13.61 -13.04
N GLY A 619 -1.45 -14.65 -13.25
CA GLY A 619 -0.63 -14.79 -14.46
C GLY A 619 -1.49 -14.94 -15.72
N LEU A 620 -0.85 -14.93 -16.90
CA LEU A 620 -1.54 -15.16 -18.17
C LEU A 620 -2.18 -16.57 -18.26
N THR A 621 -1.52 -17.56 -17.67
CA THR A 621 -1.95 -18.96 -17.62
C THR A 621 -2.04 -19.43 -16.17
N PRO A 622 -3.05 -18.96 -15.40
CA PRO A 622 -3.21 -19.36 -14.01
C PRO A 622 -3.38 -20.88 -13.94
N CYS A 623 -2.89 -21.49 -12.86
CA CYS A 623 -3.06 -22.92 -12.70
C CYS A 623 -4.50 -23.23 -12.26
N ALA A 624 -5.04 -24.38 -12.68
CA ALA A 624 -6.45 -24.72 -12.42
C ALA A 624 -6.83 -24.66 -10.93
N ALA A 625 -5.99 -25.18 -10.03
CA ALA A 625 -6.29 -25.16 -8.60
C ALA A 625 -6.49 -23.74 -8.04
N HIS A 626 -5.63 -22.79 -8.44
CA HIS A 626 -5.74 -21.39 -8.00
C HIS A 626 -6.86 -20.64 -8.75
N ALA A 627 -7.13 -21.00 -10.01
CA ALA A 627 -8.24 -20.46 -10.77
C ALA A 627 -9.59 -20.85 -10.14
N GLU A 628 -9.79 -22.14 -9.86
CA GLU A 628 -11.00 -22.75 -9.28
C GLU A 628 -11.22 -22.35 -7.82
N ALA A 629 -10.15 -22.25 -7.01
CA ALA A 629 -10.27 -21.86 -5.61
C ALA A 629 -10.86 -20.45 -5.45
N GLY A 630 -10.72 -19.58 -6.46
CA GLY A 630 -11.36 -18.26 -6.50
C GLY A 630 -10.85 -17.27 -5.46
N LEU A 631 -9.75 -17.56 -4.77
CA LEU A 631 -9.22 -16.77 -3.67
C LEU A 631 -8.66 -15.42 -4.14
N ASN A 632 -8.88 -14.38 -3.33
CA ASN A 632 -8.35 -13.04 -3.54
C ASN A 632 -6.99 -12.90 -2.84
N LEU A 633 -5.87 -12.90 -3.56
CA LEU A 633 -4.57 -12.85 -2.90
C LEU A 633 -4.28 -11.51 -2.21
N TYR A 634 -5.01 -10.44 -2.57
CA TYR A 634 -4.90 -9.15 -1.88
C TYR A 634 -5.66 -9.13 -0.53
N HIS A 635 -6.54 -10.12 -0.28
CA HIS A 635 -7.22 -10.26 1.00
C HIS A 635 -6.39 -11.18 1.93
N PRO A 636 -5.95 -10.71 3.12
CA PRO A 636 -5.07 -11.46 4.01
C PRO A 636 -5.55 -12.89 4.34
N GLY A 637 -6.83 -13.06 4.69
CA GLY A 637 -7.38 -14.38 5.00
C GLY A 637 -7.43 -15.34 3.81
N ASP A 638 -7.61 -14.82 2.59
CA ASP A 638 -7.60 -15.63 1.37
C ASP A 638 -6.17 -15.96 0.95
N ASN A 639 -5.23 -15.08 1.26
CA ASN A 639 -3.81 -15.33 1.12
C ASN A 639 -3.39 -16.54 1.97
N VAL A 640 -3.78 -16.60 3.26
CA VAL A 640 -3.54 -17.76 4.18
C VAL A 640 -4.12 -19.05 3.59
N LYS A 641 -5.34 -19.00 3.07
CA LYS A 641 -5.98 -20.13 2.40
C LYS A 641 -5.23 -20.58 1.13
N THR A 642 -4.64 -19.63 0.40
CA THR A 642 -3.90 -19.89 -0.84
C THR A 642 -2.66 -20.75 -0.59
N PHE A 643 -1.98 -20.56 0.56
CA PHE A 643 -0.88 -21.42 0.98
C PHE A 643 -1.28 -22.90 1.00
N VAL A 644 -2.42 -23.18 1.64
CA VAL A 644 -2.95 -24.54 1.77
C VAL A 644 -3.39 -25.09 0.42
N VAL A 645 -4.10 -24.29 -0.39
CA VAL A 645 -4.46 -24.66 -1.77
C VAL A 645 -3.22 -25.06 -2.58
N HIS A 646 -2.13 -24.29 -2.48
CA HIS A 646 -0.90 -24.57 -3.22
C HIS A 646 -0.17 -25.82 -2.74
N THR A 647 -0.17 -26.11 -1.43
CA THR A 647 0.49 -27.32 -0.90
C THR A 647 -0.34 -28.59 -1.12
N ALA A 648 -1.66 -28.46 -1.31
CA ALA A 648 -2.59 -29.57 -1.41
C ALA A 648 -3.11 -29.86 -2.83
N SER A 649 -2.75 -29.06 -3.83
CA SER A 649 -3.25 -29.23 -5.19
C SER A 649 -2.73 -30.47 -5.92
N ASP A 650 -3.61 -31.13 -6.67
CA ASP A 650 -3.28 -32.29 -7.51
C ASP A 650 -2.67 -31.92 -8.87
N ASN A 651 -2.73 -30.63 -9.22
CA ASN A 651 -2.59 -30.17 -10.60
C ASN A 651 -1.16 -30.31 -11.14
N GLY A 652 -0.90 -31.46 -11.77
CA GLY A 652 0.21 -31.68 -12.70
C GLY A 652 0.09 -30.85 -13.98
N VAL A 653 0.99 -31.06 -14.95
CA VAL A 653 0.91 -30.32 -16.23
C VAL A 653 -0.29 -30.83 -17.04
N SER A 654 -1.27 -29.97 -17.29
CA SER A 654 -2.24 -30.13 -18.39
C SER A 654 -1.83 -29.18 -19.53
N THR A 655 -2.16 -29.53 -20.77
CA THR A 655 -1.75 -28.82 -21.99
C THR A 655 -2.13 -27.32 -21.93
N GLY A 656 -1.16 -26.47 -21.56
CA GLY A 656 -1.27 -25.01 -21.54
C GLY A 656 -1.38 -24.34 -20.16
N GLN A 657 -1.50 -25.09 -19.06
CA GLN A 657 -1.58 -24.51 -17.70
C GLN A 657 -0.24 -24.52 -16.97
N THR A 658 -0.04 -23.53 -16.09
CA THR A 658 1.11 -23.51 -15.17
C THR A 658 0.99 -24.67 -14.18
N ARG A 659 2.04 -25.48 -14.01
CA ARG A 659 2.09 -26.56 -13.00
C ARG A 659 2.03 -25.96 -11.60
N CYS A 660 1.17 -26.49 -10.74
CA CYS A 660 1.11 -26.07 -9.34
C CYS A 660 0.82 -27.24 -8.41
N LYS A 661 1.35 -28.42 -8.72
CA LYS A 661 1.18 -29.62 -7.90
C LYS A 661 1.78 -29.41 -6.52
N GLY A 662 0.95 -29.61 -5.49
CA GLY A 662 1.30 -29.44 -4.10
C GLY A 662 2.03 -30.65 -3.52
N MET A 663 2.94 -30.38 -2.58
CA MET A 663 3.81 -31.42 -2.02
C MET A 663 3.19 -32.17 -0.84
N MET A 664 2.16 -31.60 -0.19
CA MET A 664 1.33 -32.37 0.73
C MET A 664 0.50 -33.41 -0.04
N TYR A 665 -0.05 -33.02 -1.20
CA TYR A 665 -0.72 -33.97 -2.10
C TYR A 665 0.23 -35.10 -2.54
N ALA A 666 1.43 -34.76 -3.00
CA ALA A 666 2.44 -35.76 -3.38
C ALA A 666 2.83 -36.69 -2.22
N GLY A 667 2.89 -36.17 -0.99
CA GLY A 667 3.30 -36.93 0.19
C GLY A 667 2.21 -37.82 0.78
N PHE A 668 0.95 -37.39 0.77
CA PHE A 668 -0.12 -38.02 1.55
C PHE A 668 -1.27 -38.58 0.73
N ILE A 669 -1.42 -38.15 -0.53
CA ILE A 669 -2.40 -38.75 -1.46
C ILE A 669 -1.70 -39.68 -2.45
N GLU A 670 -0.65 -39.23 -3.13
CA GLU A 670 0.06 -40.07 -4.11
C GLU A 670 1.07 -41.04 -3.51
N ASP A 671 1.46 -40.84 -2.25
CA ASP A 671 2.56 -41.58 -1.60
C ASP A 671 3.91 -41.50 -2.37
N SER A 672 4.06 -40.49 -3.23
CA SER A 672 5.18 -40.42 -4.19
C SER A 672 6.45 -39.78 -3.61
N LEU A 673 6.39 -39.27 -2.38
CA LEU A 673 7.56 -38.73 -1.68
C LEU A 673 8.31 -39.80 -0.88
N ARG A 674 7.69 -40.91 -0.47
CA ARG A 674 8.38 -41.94 0.34
C ARG A 674 9.34 -42.76 -0.52
N LYS A 675 10.57 -42.95 -0.04
CA LYS A 675 11.59 -43.78 -0.69
C LYS A 675 11.79 -45.10 0.04
N GLN A 676 11.94 -46.15 -0.76
CA GLN A 676 12.49 -47.41 -0.30
C GLN A 676 13.99 -47.25 -0.09
N PHE A 677 14.51 -47.70 1.05
CA PHE A 677 15.92 -47.55 1.38
C PHE A 677 16.81 -48.45 0.50
N SER A 678 16.32 -49.65 0.15
CA SER A 678 17.05 -50.64 -0.66
C SER A 678 17.31 -50.24 -2.11
N VAL A 679 16.50 -49.32 -2.67
CA VAL A 679 16.66 -48.83 -4.05
C VAL A 679 17.12 -47.37 -4.13
N ASP A 680 17.47 -46.77 -2.98
CA ASP A 680 18.09 -45.44 -2.95
C ASP A 680 19.61 -45.55 -3.25
N THR A 681 19.94 -46.03 -4.44
CA THR A 681 21.31 -46.30 -4.92
C THR A 681 21.86 -45.16 -5.78
N ALA A 682 21.05 -44.18 -6.14
CA ALA A 682 21.47 -43.05 -6.98
C ALA A 682 22.53 -42.19 -6.27
N ALA A 683 23.68 -41.97 -6.91
CA ALA A 683 24.75 -41.15 -6.35
C ALA A 683 24.30 -39.68 -6.19
N ILE A 684 24.47 -39.10 -5.00
CA ILE A 684 24.19 -37.69 -4.73
C ILE A 684 25.40 -36.77 -5.03
N ASP A 685 26.60 -37.36 -5.04
CA ASP A 685 27.89 -36.84 -5.52
C ASP A 685 28.86 -38.02 -5.79
N ALA A 686 30.10 -37.73 -6.21
CA ALA A 686 31.12 -38.73 -6.57
C ALA A 686 31.58 -39.65 -5.42
N SER A 687 31.22 -39.33 -4.17
CA SER A 687 31.57 -40.07 -2.95
C SER A 687 30.38 -40.79 -2.29
N ALA A 688 29.20 -40.66 -2.88
CA ALA A 688 27.95 -41.10 -2.28
C ALA A 688 27.62 -42.57 -2.56
N GLY A 689 27.45 -43.34 -1.48
CA GLY A 689 26.90 -44.69 -1.50
C GLY A 689 25.39 -44.71 -1.20
N ASP A 690 24.89 -45.92 -0.96
CA ASP A 690 23.52 -46.19 -0.51
C ASP A 690 23.33 -45.89 1.00
N VAL A 691 22.16 -46.25 1.52
CA VAL A 691 21.81 -46.21 2.95
C VAL A 691 21.63 -47.62 3.52
N ASN A 692 22.34 -48.63 2.97
CA ASN A 692 22.22 -50.02 3.41
C ASN A 692 22.79 -50.27 4.82
N ASP A 693 23.57 -49.32 5.33
CA ASP A 693 24.05 -49.25 6.71
C ASP A 693 22.99 -48.70 7.68
N LEU A 694 21.82 -48.25 7.21
CA LEU A 694 20.75 -47.82 8.09
C LEU A 694 20.11 -49.03 8.81
N ARG A 695 19.99 -48.96 10.13
CA ARG A 695 19.45 -50.05 10.98
C ARG A 695 18.21 -49.64 11.77
N GLY A 696 18.08 -48.37 12.12
CA GLY A 696 17.00 -47.90 12.95
C GLY A 696 17.00 -46.39 13.17
N TYR A 697 16.14 -45.92 14.05
CA TYR A 697 16.13 -44.54 14.53
C TYR A 697 15.59 -44.44 15.96
N TYR A 698 15.84 -43.29 16.60
CA TYR A 698 15.16 -42.86 17.82
C TYR A 698 14.96 -41.34 17.79
N HIS A 699 14.06 -40.84 18.65
CA HIS A 699 13.84 -39.39 18.84
C HIS A 699 14.44 -38.86 20.16
N ARG A 700 14.69 -39.74 21.13
CA ARG A 700 15.45 -39.51 22.37
C ARG A 700 16.32 -40.73 22.62
N ALA A 701 17.43 -40.56 23.35
CA ALA A 701 18.28 -41.68 23.75
C ALA A 701 17.42 -42.77 24.42
N GLY A 702 17.56 -44.02 23.98
CA GLY A 702 16.71 -45.14 24.40
C GLY A 702 16.51 -46.17 23.28
N SER A 703 15.48 -47.01 23.41
CA SER A 703 15.19 -48.13 22.49
C SER A 703 15.13 -47.69 21.03
N VAL A 704 15.88 -48.38 20.16
CA VAL A 704 15.89 -48.12 18.72
C VAL A 704 14.63 -48.69 18.11
N THR A 705 13.96 -47.87 17.29
CA THR A 705 12.92 -48.34 16.38
C THR A 705 13.59 -48.84 15.12
N VAL A 706 13.41 -50.12 14.79
CA VAL A 706 13.93 -50.71 13.56
C VAL A 706 13.28 -50.02 12.36
N THR A 707 14.09 -49.62 11.38
CA THR A 707 13.57 -49.00 10.16
C THR A 707 12.80 -50.02 9.33
N GLY A 708 11.63 -49.63 8.81
CA GLY A 708 10.95 -50.41 7.78
C GLY A 708 11.72 -50.43 6.46
N SER A 709 11.13 -51.04 5.43
CA SER A 709 11.71 -51.07 4.07
C SER A 709 11.66 -49.73 3.34
N ARG A 710 10.87 -48.77 3.84
CA ARG A 710 10.65 -47.44 3.26
C ARG A 710 10.45 -46.37 4.34
N GLU A 711 10.61 -45.12 3.93
CA GLU A 711 10.28 -43.92 4.71
C GLU A 711 8.84 -43.94 5.26
N ASP A 712 8.62 -43.33 6.42
CA ASP A 712 7.31 -43.25 7.07
C ASP A 712 6.66 -41.85 6.90
N ASN A 713 5.58 -41.55 7.64
CA ASN A 713 4.87 -40.27 7.53
C ASN A 713 5.70 -39.08 8.05
N TYR A 714 6.64 -39.31 8.97
CA TYR A 714 7.56 -38.30 9.48
C TYR A 714 8.48 -37.79 8.35
N GLU A 715 9.13 -38.70 7.61
CA GLU A 715 9.94 -38.32 6.46
C GLU A 715 9.08 -37.76 5.32
N ALA A 716 7.88 -38.30 5.09
CA ALA A 716 6.98 -37.76 4.07
C ALA A 716 6.61 -36.29 4.35
N LEU A 717 6.32 -35.93 5.60
CA LEU A 717 6.11 -34.54 6.01
C LEU A 717 7.37 -33.69 5.80
N ALA A 718 8.53 -34.19 6.24
CA ALA A 718 9.80 -33.49 6.07
C ALA A 718 10.05 -33.16 4.58
N LYS A 719 9.79 -34.12 3.70
CA LYS A 719 9.97 -34.00 2.25
C LYS A 719 8.88 -33.18 1.57
N ALA A 720 7.66 -33.17 2.09
CA ALA A 720 6.60 -32.29 1.61
C ALA A 720 6.99 -30.81 1.82
N VAL A 721 7.54 -30.48 3.00
CA VAL A 721 8.04 -29.14 3.32
C VAL A 721 9.28 -28.80 2.48
N ILE A 722 10.21 -29.74 2.27
CA ILE A 722 11.33 -29.57 1.32
C ILE A 722 10.79 -29.26 -0.07
N GLY A 723 9.79 -29.99 -0.54
CA GLY A 723 9.30 -29.86 -1.92
C GLY A 723 8.67 -28.50 -2.17
N TYR A 724 8.05 -27.88 -1.17
CA TYR A 724 7.56 -26.51 -1.26
C TYR A 724 8.72 -25.53 -1.48
N ASN A 725 9.80 -25.63 -0.70
CA ASN A 725 10.95 -24.72 -0.77
C ASN A 725 11.93 -25.01 -1.93
N GLY A 726 12.20 -26.29 -2.20
CA GLY A 726 13.23 -26.79 -3.13
C GLY A 726 12.68 -27.47 -4.39
N GLY A 727 11.36 -27.59 -4.53
CA GLY A 727 10.68 -28.20 -5.67
C GLY A 727 10.54 -29.73 -5.60
N GLU A 728 9.59 -30.26 -6.37
CA GLU A 728 9.22 -31.68 -6.39
C GLU A 728 10.38 -32.61 -6.75
N THR A 729 11.17 -32.24 -7.77
CA THR A 729 12.30 -33.06 -8.22
C THR A 729 13.32 -33.25 -7.10
N TYR A 730 13.59 -32.20 -6.32
CA TYR A 730 14.55 -32.28 -5.22
C TYR A 730 13.99 -33.14 -4.08
N ALA A 731 12.74 -32.92 -3.68
CA ALA A 731 12.08 -33.70 -2.64
C ALA A 731 11.95 -35.20 -2.98
N LYS A 732 11.71 -35.54 -4.25
CA LYS A 732 11.55 -36.94 -4.68
C LYS A 732 12.84 -37.68 -4.96
N ARG A 733 14.00 -37.03 -4.97
CA ARG A 733 15.21 -37.67 -5.52
C ARG A 733 15.84 -38.69 -4.56
N TYR A 734 15.88 -38.39 -3.27
CA TYR A 734 16.58 -39.17 -2.26
C TYR A 734 15.70 -39.38 -1.02
N SER A 735 16.01 -40.39 -0.21
CA SER A 735 15.47 -40.47 1.14
C SER A 735 16.01 -39.34 2.03
N TRP A 736 15.26 -38.97 3.05
CA TRP A 736 15.61 -37.98 4.05
C TRP A 736 16.89 -38.35 4.79
N ALA A 737 17.03 -39.62 5.21
CA ALA A 737 18.26 -40.12 5.82
C ALA A 737 19.48 -39.92 4.91
N LYS A 738 19.34 -40.18 3.60
CA LYS A 738 20.42 -39.96 2.63
C LYS A 738 20.75 -38.48 2.43
N LEU A 739 19.75 -37.61 2.39
CA LEU A 739 19.98 -36.16 2.32
C LEU A 739 20.83 -35.69 3.51
N LEU A 740 20.51 -36.13 4.73
CA LEU A 740 21.27 -35.76 5.93
C LEU A 740 22.67 -36.40 5.97
N LYS A 741 22.81 -37.64 5.47
CA LYS A 741 24.08 -38.38 5.42
C LYS A 741 25.13 -37.67 4.55
N TYR A 742 24.70 -37.12 3.41
CA TYR A 742 25.63 -36.63 2.38
C TYR A 742 25.57 -35.12 2.11
N ARG A 743 24.60 -34.39 2.66
CA ARG A 743 24.58 -32.93 2.61
C ARG A 743 25.02 -32.36 3.94
N ALA A 744 25.76 -31.25 3.90
CA ALA A 744 26.14 -30.52 5.09
C ALA A 744 25.03 -29.54 5.51
N TYR A 745 24.96 -29.32 6.82
CA TYR A 745 24.25 -28.19 7.39
C TYR A 745 25.07 -26.92 7.23
N ASP A 746 24.38 -25.83 6.91
CA ASP A 746 24.95 -24.49 6.90
C ASP A 746 23.87 -23.50 7.33
N ALA A 747 24.07 -22.90 8.50
CA ALA A 747 23.17 -21.90 9.09
C ALA A 747 23.08 -20.62 8.24
N SER A 748 24.08 -20.35 7.39
CA SER A 748 24.13 -19.17 6.53
C SER A 748 23.61 -19.40 5.11
N SER A 749 23.31 -20.65 4.75
CA SER A 749 22.86 -20.98 3.40
C SER A 749 21.53 -20.28 3.02
N ASP A 750 21.45 -19.79 1.79
CA ASP A 750 20.29 -19.13 1.19
C ASP A 750 19.67 -19.91 0.02
N ARG A 751 20.32 -21.02 -0.38
CA ARG A 751 19.87 -21.93 -1.45
C ARG A 751 20.52 -23.32 -1.34
N ASN A 752 19.89 -24.31 -1.98
CA ASN A 752 20.49 -25.64 -2.14
C ASN A 752 21.75 -25.57 -3.02
N SER A 753 22.77 -26.35 -2.69
CA SER A 753 24.00 -26.45 -3.46
C SER A 753 24.43 -27.91 -3.64
N GLY A 754 25.54 -28.12 -4.35
CA GLY A 754 26.15 -29.44 -4.50
C GLY A 754 26.66 -30.06 -3.19
N GLY A 755 26.80 -29.29 -2.11
CA GLY A 755 27.25 -29.79 -0.80
C GLY A 755 26.29 -29.49 0.37
N THR A 756 25.32 -28.59 0.18
CA THR A 756 24.47 -28.06 1.26
C THR A 756 23.00 -28.27 0.95
N CYS A 757 22.21 -28.67 1.96
CA CYS A 757 20.76 -28.79 1.84
C CYS A 757 20.04 -27.67 2.61
N HIS A 758 19.86 -26.52 1.96
CA HIS A 758 19.09 -25.41 2.52
C HIS A 758 17.63 -25.81 2.80
N SER A 759 16.98 -26.54 1.89
CA SER A 759 15.59 -26.98 2.09
C SER A 759 15.44 -28.00 3.23
N CYS A 760 16.49 -28.75 3.57
CA CYS A 760 16.48 -29.63 4.74
C CYS A 760 16.49 -28.81 6.03
N ARG A 761 17.34 -27.77 6.11
CA ARG A 761 17.33 -26.82 7.23
C ARG A 761 15.95 -26.19 7.39
N TYR A 762 15.41 -25.62 6.30
CA TYR A 762 14.09 -25.04 6.26
C TYR A 762 13.01 -25.99 6.81
N SER A 763 13.02 -27.26 6.36
CA SER A 763 12.06 -28.27 6.82
C SER A 763 12.20 -28.59 8.31
N ILE A 764 13.42 -28.65 8.83
CA ILE A 764 13.67 -28.87 10.27
C ILE A 764 13.26 -27.64 11.09
N GLU A 765 13.51 -26.42 10.63
CA GLU A 765 13.13 -25.18 11.32
C GLU A 765 11.61 -25.04 11.44
N VAL A 766 10.87 -25.28 10.35
CA VAL A 766 9.40 -25.26 10.35
C VAL A 766 8.83 -26.32 11.30
N ARG A 767 9.32 -27.56 11.22
CA ARG A 767 8.83 -28.69 12.04
C ARG A 767 9.32 -28.67 13.49
N GLY A 768 10.49 -28.09 13.76
CA GLY A 768 11.12 -28.09 15.08
C GLY A 768 10.29 -27.37 16.15
N THR A 769 9.42 -26.45 15.73
CA THR A 769 8.48 -25.76 16.62
C THR A 769 7.38 -26.67 17.19
N ILE A 770 6.95 -27.69 16.44
CA ILE A 770 5.93 -28.66 16.89
C ILE A 770 6.55 -29.93 17.47
N PHE A 771 7.79 -30.24 17.12
CA PHE A 771 8.50 -31.41 17.65
C PHE A 771 9.44 -31.07 18.82
N GLY A 772 9.74 -29.79 19.06
CA GLY A 772 10.70 -29.35 20.07
C GLY A 772 12.08 -30.01 19.86
N ASN A 773 12.63 -30.59 20.92
CA ASN A 773 13.92 -31.30 20.88
C ASN A 773 13.82 -32.75 20.37
N ASN A 774 12.65 -33.20 19.90
CA ASN A 774 12.41 -34.57 19.45
C ASN A 774 12.77 -34.77 17.97
N LEU A 775 13.91 -34.24 17.54
CA LEU A 775 14.44 -34.47 16.20
C LEU A 775 14.88 -35.93 16.03
N ARG A 776 14.72 -36.48 14.83
CA ARG A 776 15.02 -37.89 14.54
C ARG A 776 16.53 -38.10 14.41
N THR A 777 17.08 -39.02 15.19
CA THR A 777 18.45 -39.51 15.06
C THR A 777 18.42 -40.92 14.48
N TYR A 778 19.17 -41.15 13.40
CA TYR A 778 19.27 -42.46 12.76
C TYR A 778 20.43 -43.28 13.32
N ILE A 779 20.27 -44.59 13.31
CA ILE A 779 21.25 -45.58 13.75
C ILE A 779 21.86 -46.24 12.53
N TRP A 780 23.17 -46.09 12.40
CA TRP A 780 23.95 -46.54 11.26
C TRP A 780 24.94 -47.62 11.69
N GLU A 781 25.00 -48.73 10.95
CA GLU A 781 25.99 -49.79 11.17
C GLU A 781 27.40 -49.25 10.92
N GLY A 782 28.25 -49.44 11.92
CA GLY A 782 29.65 -49.05 11.88
C GLY A 782 30.58 -50.18 11.46
N GLY A 783 30.32 -51.39 11.96
CA GLY A 783 31.08 -52.60 11.64
C GLY A 783 30.77 -53.77 12.57
N LYS A 784 31.45 -54.91 12.34
CA LYS A 784 31.45 -56.10 13.20
C LYS A 784 32.70 -56.04 14.08
N GLY A 785 32.55 -55.95 15.40
CA GLY A 785 33.67 -55.80 16.35
C GLY A 785 33.46 -54.72 17.43
N VAL A 786 33.37 -55.08 18.73
CA VAL A 786 33.29 -54.11 19.85
C VAL A 786 34.20 -54.52 21.01
N ASP A 787 35.13 -53.66 21.39
CA ASP A 787 35.92 -53.77 22.62
C ASP A 787 35.00 -53.50 23.83
N VAL A 788 34.33 -54.54 24.33
CA VAL A 788 33.36 -54.42 25.43
C VAL A 788 34.04 -54.41 26.80
N ASN A 789 35.30 -54.84 26.89
CA ASN A 789 36.09 -54.80 28.13
C ASN A 789 36.94 -53.52 28.30
N ASN A 790 36.98 -52.66 27.28
CA ASN A 790 37.72 -51.40 27.23
C ASN A 790 39.24 -51.58 27.43
N ASN A 791 39.81 -52.68 26.92
CA ASN A 791 41.25 -52.99 27.01
C ASN A 791 42.08 -52.37 25.87
N GLY A 792 41.42 -51.73 24.90
CA GLY A 792 42.04 -51.11 23.73
C GLY A 792 42.22 -52.04 22.53
N THR A 793 41.73 -53.27 22.59
CA THR A 793 41.81 -54.30 21.54
C THR A 793 40.45 -54.99 21.35
N ILE A 794 40.15 -55.45 20.13
CA ILE A 794 38.95 -56.26 19.85
C ILE A 794 39.40 -57.72 19.84
N ASP A 795 39.08 -58.48 20.88
CA ASP A 795 39.54 -59.85 21.07
C ASP A 795 38.48 -60.76 21.72
N ILE A 796 38.72 -62.08 21.69
CA ILE A 796 37.84 -63.02 22.39
C ILE A 796 38.17 -62.92 23.87
N ILE A 797 37.24 -62.39 24.67
CA ILE A 797 37.34 -62.39 26.13
C ILE A 797 37.09 -63.81 26.62
N PRO A 798 38.08 -64.47 27.26
CA PRO A 798 37.86 -65.77 27.87
C PRO A 798 36.82 -65.68 28.99
N ALA A 799 36.06 -66.75 29.21
CA ALA A 799 35.17 -66.84 30.38
C ALA A 799 35.97 -66.62 31.68
N ASP A 800 35.45 -65.83 32.62
CA ASP A 800 36.05 -65.69 33.95
C ASP A 800 35.39 -66.68 34.92
N PRO A 801 36.03 -67.83 35.21
CA PRO A 801 35.47 -68.86 36.07
C PRO A 801 35.38 -68.44 37.54
N SER A 802 35.96 -67.29 37.93
CA SER A 802 35.97 -66.80 39.32
C SER A 802 34.74 -65.98 39.71
N THR A 803 33.91 -65.59 38.73
CA THR A 803 32.66 -64.85 38.95
C THR A 803 31.49 -65.81 39.25
N THR A 804 30.50 -65.38 40.05
CA THR A 804 29.32 -66.22 40.36
C THR A 804 28.02 -65.48 40.05
N PRO A 805 27.25 -65.91 39.02
CA PRO A 805 27.53 -67.03 38.12
C PRO A 805 28.74 -66.77 37.20
N PRO A 806 29.42 -67.82 36.69
CA PRO A 806 30.55 -67.67 35.76
C PRO A 806 30.15 -66.83 34.55
N THR A 807 30.96 -65.85 34.19
CA THR A 807 30.72 -65.05 32.99
C THR A 807 31.03 -65.88 31.74
N PRO A 808 30.14 -65.87 30.72
CA PRO A 808 30.41 -66.55 29.46
C PRO A 808 31.54 -65.85 28.70
N ALA A 809 32.28 -66.61 27.88
CA ALA A 809 33.24 -66.04 26.94
C ALA A 809 32.52 -65.11 25.94
N ILE A 810 33.11 -63.96 25.64
CA ILE A 810 32.54 -62.96 24.72
C ILE A 810 33.45 -62.86 23.50
N ASP A 811 32.93 -63.20 22.32
CA ASP A 811 33.61 -62.94 21.06
C ASP A 811 33.28 -61.52 20.58
N GLU A 812 34.17 -60.59 20.89
CA GLU A 812 34.02 -59.20 20.52
C GLU A 812 34.03 -58.97 19.00
N SER A 813 34.66 -59.86 18.22
CA SER A 813 34.81 -59.71 16.76
C SER A 813 33.49 -59.81 15.99
N THR A 814 32.47 -60.43 16.59
CA THR A 814 31.16 -60.65 15.99
C THR A 814 30.07 -59.72 16.53
N VAL A 815 30.34 -58.93 17.57
CA VAL A 815 29.38 -57.97 18.12
C VAL A 815 29.23 -56.77 17.15
N PRO A 816 28.07 -56.55 16.53
CA PRO A 816 27.89 -55.40 15.64
C PRO A 816 27.77 -54.12 16.46
N TRP A 817 28.46 -53.07 16.06
CA TRP A 817 28.24 -51.73 16.58
C TRP A 817 27.66 -50.80 15.55
N CYS A 818 26.91 -49.84 16.07
CA CYS A 818 26.32 -48.76 15.32
C CYS A 818 26.77 -47.41 15.88
N PHE A 819 26.47 -46.34 15.18
CA PHE A 819 26.63 -44.98 15.67
C PHE A 819 25.40 -44.16 15.31
N ALA A 820 25.16 -43.11 16.10
CA ALA A 820 24.00 -42.26 15.99
C ALA A 820 24.31 -41.00 15.17
N TYR A 821 23.51 -40.75 14.12
CA TYR A 821 23.57 -39.52 13.34
C TYR A 821 22.24 -39.24 12.65
N GLY A 822 21.63 -38.09 12.89
CA GLY A 822 20.45 -37.64 12.15
C GLY A 822 20.26 -36.12 12.25
N GLU A 823 19.01 -35.68 12.33
CA GLU A 823 18.64 -34.26 12.28
C GLU A 823 19.32 -33.44 13.40
N LYS A 824 19.41 -34.00 14.61
CA LYS A 824 20.03 -33.33 15.76
C LYS A 824 21.53 -33.09 15.53
N GLU A 825 22.26 -34.13 15.13
CA GLU A 825 23.68 -34.04 14.83
C GLU A 825 23.95 -33.12 13.63
N TRP A 826 23.10 -33.22 12.62
CA TRP A 826 23.19 -32.44 11.39
C TRP A 826 23.01 -30.95 11.65
N VAL A 827 21.95 -30.51 12.34
CA VAL A 827 21.76 -29.11 12.73
C VAL A 827 22.87 -28.61 13.66
N GLY A 828 23.45 -29.50 14.47
CA GLY A 828 24.66 -29.22 15.26
C GLY A 828 25.94 -29.03 14.43
N GLY A 829 25.87 -29.08 13.10
CA GLY A 829 27.01 -28.91 12.19
C GLY A 829 27.93 -30.13 12.11
N LYS A 830 27.53 -31.27 12.66
CA LYS A 830 28.32 -32.51 12.52
C LYS A 830 28.20 -33.03 11.08
N VAL A 831 29.29 -33.63 10.61
CA VAL A 831 29.35 -34.26 9.28
C VAL A 831 29.37 -35.77 9.47
N PHE A 832 28.49 -36.49 8.78
CA PHE A 832 28.33 -37.94 8.89
C PHE A 832 29.66 -38.70 8.85
N SER A 833 30.50 -38.44 7.85
CA SER A 833 31.78 -39.12 7.68
C SER A 833 32.72 -38.93 8.88
N LYS A 834 32.72 -37.74 9.50
CA LYS A 834 33.50 -37.47 10.70
C LYS A 834 32.95 -38.19 11.93
N VAL A 835 31.63 -38.25 12.08
CA VAL A 835 30.99 -39.00 13.18
C VAL A 835 31.28 -40.49 13.04
N ARG A 836 31.18 -41.03 11.82
CA ARG A 836 31.56 -42.40 11.51
C ARG A 836 33.03 -42.67 11.82
N SER A 837 33.96 -41.84 11.35
CA SER A 837 35.39 -42.01 11.62
C SER A 837 35.72 -41.94 13.11
N ALA A 838 35.03 -41.07 13.88
CA ALA A 838 35.20 -41.01 15.33
C ALA A 838 34.72 -42.30 16.02
N ALA A 839 33.61 -42.88 15.56
CA ALA A 839 33.09 -44.13 16.10
C ALA A 839 33.88 -45.38 15.67
N ILE A 840 34.63 -45.31 14.55
CA ILE A 840 35.60 -46.34 14.18
C ILE A 840 36.79 -46.32 15.15
N GLY A 841 37.32 -45.14 15.48
CA GLY A 841 38.55 -44.98 16.27
C GLY A 841 39.82 -45.24 15.44
N THR A 842 40.99 -45.17 16.07
CA THR A 842 42.27 -45.61 15.49
C THR A 842 43.16 -46.20 16.59
N SER A 843 44.30 -46.79 16.25
CA SER A 843 45.29 -47.28 17.23
C SER A 843 45.82 -46.19 18.19
N LYS A 844 45.53 -44.90 17.93
CA LYS A 844 45.96 -43.76 18.77
C LYS A 844 44.79 -42.97 19.36
N LYS A 845 43.54 -43.32 19.05
CA LYS A 845 42.33 -42.63 19.55
C LYS A 845 41.22 -43.64 19.77
N LEU A 846 40.76 -43.73 21.01
CA LEU A 846 39.62 -44.58 21.37
C LEU A 846 38.39 -44.22 20.52
N PRO A 847 37.56 -45.22 20.16
CA PRO A 847 36.27 -44.99 19.52
C PRO A 847 35.39 -44.06 20.34
N ILE A 848 34.64 -43.17 19.68
CA ILE A 848 33.72 -42.25 20.35
C ILE A 848 32.34 -42.35 19.70
N GLY A 849 31.31 -42.59 20.51
CA GLY A 849 29.91 -42.56 20.07
C GLY A 849 29.40 -43.86 19.47
N ARG A 850 30.02 -45.00 19.81
CA ARG A 850 29.47 -46.33 19.52
C ARG A 850 28.19 -46.57 20.33
N VAL A 851 27.22 -47.20 19.70
CA VAL A 851 25.96 -47.60 20.31
C VAL A 851 25.58 -49.02 19.86
N ASN A 852 24.82 -49.72 20.69
CA ASN A 852 24.24 -50.99 20.33
C ASN A 852 23.21 -50.80 19.20
N CYS A 853 23.31 -51.62 18.15
CA CYS A 853 22.46 -51.49 16.97
C CYS A 853 20.96 -51.73 17.21
N VAL A 854 20.59 -52.38 18.31
CA VAL A 854 19.21 -52.74 18.67
C VAL A 854 18.69 -51.89 19.83
N THR A 855 19.50 -51.66 20.86
CA THR A 855 19.05 -50.95 22.06
C THR A 855 19.40 -49.46 22.02
N GLY A 856 20.34 -49.03 21.18
CA GLY A 856 20.82 -47.65 21.12
C GLY A 856 21.63 -47.23 22.36
N GLY A 857 21.87 -48.17 23.28
CA GLY A 857 22.69 -47.94 24.47
C GLY A 857 24.14 -47.66 24.09
N VAL A 858 24.77 -46.72 24.79
CA VAL A 858 26.19 -46.39 24.59
C VAL A 858 27.03 -47.63 24.82
N LEU A 859 27.91 -47.92 23.87
CA LEU A 859 28.94 -48.93 24.02
C LEU A 859 30.24 -48.24 24.46
N PRO A 860 31.05 -48.91 25.30
CA PRO A 860 32.34 -48.40 25.71
C PRO A 860 33.27 -48.06 24.53
#